data_AF-A0A6P1DBD0-F1
#
_entry.id   AF-A0A6P1DBD0-F1
#
_cell.length_a   1.000
_cell.length_b   1.000
_cell.length_c   1.000
_cell.angle_alpha   90.00
_cell.angle_beta   90.00
_cell.angle_gamma   90.00
#
_symmetry.space_group_name_H-M   'P 1'
#
loop_
_entity.id
_entity.type
_entity.pdbx_description
1 polymer ?
#
loop_
_entity_poly.entity_id
_entity_poly.type
_entity_poly.pdbx_seq_one_letter_code
_entity_poly.pdbx_strand_id
1 'polypeptide(L)'
;MGLPVLDTRKAAPKRAATPAQLEAVAKAVRERQARAAERRGITRDELIQESDPGPQWQTPRHPGHHSQGGNPMSDTTATSDDQREYQLQIGAATGHGQRITQLLAVVAVNRARDQRARRDADYARAEKQGVPALEAWDQAMAEGAEEAGERLRDMRWENRPATALQLADALVWQGRSEIATERLWQIISDGEQGWGVRVDPEALTVEIDAGVDVASAQDYAEASCLWARESSVIDFVSTMPLPEDSKGAVLSALNTWRGEDLDPENPRAHLNSEIDRRTQLDAMLGEATLSADDRARVGFVIDYLRGDTSRVDLLASPVYIDPGEEVRGRVTTMLGSYAEGKLAPHEIAEQISVMTVEDQEKVRGVGREIAAELAKDGGDPTRINPAVWPGYLDRDELTEAFGAYAADAQELRDEADYAATTDLAEYAGDEIGISDDIGDRIERMATARENLRGQVLHSPGLHALERAQLMATIADIDNGRITSEQQLPELLLIDERSKAAVDERRTLAPARQLADTTRETLTELVGKAGIDPGHRAAAAIKGSVDAIGDSLSAVASGATTFGIDHERRQFTERRAQLSQALTRAAADPEVKAQVRQLIDDRGRDAGRLGRPAATRHAQWDVKTDRIIANRNRGIARAAAVAAGRAPRTGAHNHAAARGEQTAGQTGAQRAMVSAGRRQLHSEEVER
;
A
#
# COMPACT_ATOMS: atom_id res chain seq x y z
N MET A 1 -1.22 -23.48 -1.89
CA MET A 1 0.11 -23.91 -2.39
C MET A 1 0.85 -22.66 -2.84
N GLY A 2 2.09 -22.52 -2.37
CA GLY A 2 2.82 -21.25 -2.26
C GLY A 2 3.08 -20.49 -3.56
N LEU A 3 3.01 -19.16 -3.45
CA LEU A 3 3.35 -18.17 -4.47
C LEU A 3 4.87 -18.17 -4.75
N PRO A 4 5.32 -18.01 -6.01
CA PRO A 4 6.73 -17.89 -6.31
C PRO A 4 7.23 -16.44 -6.16
N VAL A 5 8.44 -16.38 -5.63
CA VAL A 5 9.34 -15.25 -5.35
C VAL A 5 9.66 -14.42 -6.62
N LEU A 6 9.80 -13.10 -6.46
CA LEU A 6 10.28 -12.12 -7.46
C LEU A 6 11.47 -12.65 -8.31
N ASP A 7 11.29 -12.76 -9.62
CA ASP A 7 12.37 -13.13 -10.56
C ASP A 7 13.31 -11.95 -10.83
N THR A 8 14.43 -11.96 -10.13
CA THR A 8 15.51 -10.96 -10.17
C THR A 8 16.22 -10.84 -11.52
N ARG A 9 15.91 -11.69 -12.51
CA ARG A 9 16.59 -11.69 -13.82
C ARG A 9 16.10 -10.63 -14.82
N LYS A 10 15.03 -9.91 -14.48
CA LYS A 10 14.42 -8.87 -15.36
C LYS A 10 14.83 -7.43 -15.04
N ALA A 11 15.64 -7.21 -14.01
CA ALA A 11 16.22 -5.89 -13.74
C ALA A 11 17.30 -5.56 -14.78
N ALA A 12 17.31 -4.31 -15.28
CA ALA A 12 18.40 -3.82 -16.13
C ALA A 12 19.76 -4.17 -15.49
N PRO A 13 20.77 -4.62 -16.27
CA PRO A 13 22.03 -5.07 -15.69
C PRO A 13 22.65 -3.92 -14.89
N LYS A 14 22.58 -4.04 -13.56
CA LYS A 14 23.32 -3.17 -12.64
C LYS A 14 24.77 -3.19 -13.11
N ARG A 15 25.38 -2.02 -13.29
CA ARG A 15 26.80 -1.89 -13.65
C ARG A 15 27.59 -2.91 -12.84
N ALA A 16 28.41 -3.73 -13.50
CA ALA A 16 29.22 -4.72 -12.81
C ALA A 16 29.98 -4.01 -11.68
N ALA A 17 29.76 -4.47 -10.44
CA ALA A 17 30.38 -3.85 -9.28
C ALA A 17 31.90 -3.88 -9.47
N THR A 18 32.55 -2.73 -9.28
CA THR A 18 34.01 -2.66 -9.35
C THR A 18 34.62 -3.57 -8.28
N PRO A 19 35.86 -4.06 -8.44
CA PRO A 19 36.52 -4.85 -7.39
C PRO A 19 36.48 -4.16 -6.01
N ALA A 20 36.63 -2.83 -5.97
CA ALA A 20 36.50 -2.04 -4.75
C ALA A 20 35.09 -2.06 -4.14
N GLN A 21 34.04 -2.05 -4.97
CA GLN A 21 32.65 -2.18 -4.51
C GLN A 21 32.36 -3.58 -3.97
N LEU A 22 32.88 -4.64 -4.60
CA LEU A 22 32.76 -6.01 -4.10
C LEU A 22 33.50 -6.20 -2.78
N GLU A 23 34.69 -5.60 -2.63
CA GLU A 23 35.44 -5.61 -1.38
C GLU A 23 34.72 -4.85 -0.26
N ALA A 24 34.12 -3.70 -0.59
CA ALA A 24 33.30 -2.93 0.35
C ALA A 24 32.05 -3.70 0.79
N VAL A 25 31.35 -4.39 -0.12
CA VAL A 25 30.20 -5.24 0.20
C VAL A 25 30.63 -6.44 1.05
N ALA A 26 31.74 -7.10 0.72
CA ALA A 26 32.26 -8.21 1.51
C ALA A 26 32.70 -7.76 2.92
N LYS A 27 33.20 -6.53 3.08
CA LYS A 27 33.49 -5.94 4.39
C LYS A 27 32.21 -5.63 5.17
N ALA A 28 31.19 -5.07 4.52
CA ALA A 28 29.90 -4.77 5.14
C ALA A 28 29.15 -6.04 5.58
N VAL A 29 29.20 -7.11 4.78
CA VAL A 29 28.60 -8.41 5.12
C VAL A 29 29.33 -9.05 6.31
N ARG A 30 30.68 -9.04 6.32
CA ARG A 30 31.46 -9.54 7.47
C ARG A 30 31.18 -8.74 8.74
N GLU A 31 31.09 -7.42 8.65
CA GLU A 31 30.73 -6.55 9.78
C GLU A 31 29.31 -6.85 10.30
N ARG A 32 28.33 -7.06 9.40
CA ARG A 32 26.96 -7.41 9.76
C ARG A 32 26.90 -8.79 10.44
N GLN A 33 27.62 -9.78 9.94
CA GLN A 33 27.72 -11.10 10.54
C GLN A 33 28.40 -11.05 11.91
N ALA A 34 29.48 -10.27 12.04
CA ALA A 34 30.15 -10.06 13.32
C ALA A 34 29.21 -9.42 14.35
N ARG A 35 28.44 -8.39 13.98
CA ARG A 35 27.44 -7.79 14.86
C ARG A 35 26.30 -8.75 15.24
N ALA A 36 25.84 -9.57 14.29
CA ALA A 36 24.81 -10.58 14.56
C ALA A 36 25.31 -11.66 15.53
N ALA A 37 26.58 -12.03 15.44
CA ALA A 37 27.24 -12.95 16.36
C ALA A 37 27.51 -12.31 17.74
N GLU A 38 27.92 -11.04 17.79
CA GLU A 38 28.06 -10.27 19.04
C GLU A 38 26.74 -10.17 19.80
N ARG A 39 25.61 -9.98 19.09
CA ARG A 39 24.26 -10.02 19.68
C ARG A 39 23.90 -11.39 20.29
N ARG A 40 24.60 -12.46 19.89
CA ARG A 40 24.42 -13.82 20.43
C ARG A 40 25.51 -14.18 21.44
N GLY A 41 26.24 -13.19 21.95
CA GLY A 41 27.31 -13.38 22.94
C GLY A 41 28.62 -13.95 22.36
N ILE A 42 28.75 -14.07 21.03
CA ILE A 42 29.97 -14.54 20.37
C ILE A 42 30.84 -13.33 20.05
N THR A 43 32.04 -13.28 20.65
CA THR A 43 32.96 -12.16 20.46
C THR A 43 33.61 -12.18 19.08
N ARG A 44 34.07 -11.01 18.60
CA ARG A 44 34.79 -10.92 17.31
C ARG A 44 36.02 -11.83 17.25
N ASP A 45 36.73 -12.00 18.35
CA ASP A 45 37.93 -12.83 18.40
C ASP A 45 37.58 -14.33 18.27
N GLU A 46 36.42 -14.76 18.75
CA GLU A 46 35.91 -16.13 18.59
C GLU A 46 35.52 -16.47 17.14
N LEU A 47 35.09 -15.48 16.34
CA LEU A 47 34.79 -15.66 14.91
C LEU A 47 36.03 -15.82 14.04
N ILE A 48 37.18 -15.34 14.52
CA ILE A 48 38.45 -15.30 13.77
C ILE A 48 39.39 -16.43 14.26
N GLN A 49 39.11 -17.03 15.42
CA GLN A 49 39.83 -18.22 15.88
C GLN A 49 39.48 -19.44 15.02
N GLU A 50 40.43 -19.80 14.15
CA GLU A 50 40.44 -21.02 13.35
C GLU A 50 40.75 -22.24 14.24
N SER A 51 39.92 -22.50 15.24
CA SER A 51 39.93 -23.76 15.98
C SER A 51 38.71 -24.56 15.57
N ASP A 52 38.86 -25.37 14.52
CA ASP A 52 37.90 -26.40 14.10
C ASP A 52 37.71 -27.41 15.24
N PRO A 53 36.60 -27.35 16.01
CA PRO A 53 36.27 -28.43 16.92
C PRO A 53 35.57 -29.47 16.06
N GLY A 54 36.34 -30.42 15.52
CA GLY A 54 35.83 -31.48 14.66
C GLY A 54 34.57 -32.17 15.23
N PRO A 55 33.81 -32.88 14.38
CA PRO A 55 32.41 -33.24 14.63
C PRO A 55 32.21 -34.03 15.94
N GLN A 56 31.63 -33.37 16.96
CA GLN A 56 31.36 -33.95 18.28
C GLN A 56 30.06 -34.78 18.36
N TRP A 57 29.74 -35.58 17.33
CA TRP A 57 28.61 -36.51 17.38
C TRP A 57 28.97 -37.89 17.96
N GLN A 58 30.18 -38.05 18.51
CA GLN A 58 30.65 -39.31 19.09
C GLN A 58 30.90 -39.17 20.60
N THR A 59 29.85 -39.23 21.39
CA THR A 59 29.95 -39.64 22.79
C THR A 59 28.91 -40.73 23.06
N PRO A 60 29.32 -41.86 23.67
CA PRO A 60 28.57 -43.12 23.63
C PRO A 60 27.31 -43.08 24.51
N ARG A 61 26.19 -43.52 23.93
CA ARG A 61 24.95 -43.79 24.64
C ARG A 61 25.15 -44.90 25.67
N HIS A 62 24.67 -44.64 26.88
CA HIS A 62 24.48 -45.66 27.92
C HIS A 62 23.43 -46.70 27.44
N PRO A 63 23.59 -47.99 27.80
CA PRO A 63 22.82 -49.08 27.19
C PRO A 63 21.50 -49.32 27.93
N GLY A 64 20.40 -49.21 27.21
CA GLY A 64 19.08 -49.67 27.61
C GLY A 64 18.35 -50.19 26.38
N HIS A 65 18.35 -51.51 26.22
CA HIS A 65 17.67 -52.26 25.18
C HIS A 65 16.20 -51.86 25.01
N HIS A 66 15.72 -51.69 23.77
CA HIS A 66 14.86 -52.68 23.10
C HIS A 66 14.84 -52.47 21.59
N SER A 67 15.05 -53.57 20.88
CA SER A 67 15.04 -53.72 19.44
C SER A 67 13.67 -54.12 18.92
N GLN A 68 13.25 -53.55 17.79
CA GLN A 68 12.55 -54.15 16.64
C GLN A 68 12.01 -52.97 15.81
N GLY A 69 12.02 -52.90 14.49
CA GLY A 69 12.07 -53.89 13.41
C GLY A 69 11.23 -53.27 12.29
N GLY A 70 11.77 -53.14 11.08
CA GLY A 70 11.24 -52.22 10.06
C GLY A 70 9.99 -52.63 9.27
N ASN A 71 9.55 -51.64 8.46
CA ASN A 71 8.61 -51.63 7.32
C ASN A 71 7.09 -51.70 7.62
N PRO A 72 6.19 -51.21 6.72
CA PRO A 72 6.21 -50.09 5.76
C PRO A 72 4.92 -49.21 5.85
N MET A 73 4.70 -48.34 4.85
CA MET A 73 3.56 -47.44 4.62
C MET A 73 2.14 -47.94 4.97
N SER A 74 1.35 -46.99 5.52
CA SER A 74 -0.11 -46.80 5.46
C SER A 74 -1.04 -47.83 6.11
N ASP A 75 -1.73 -47.44 7.19
CA ASP A 75 -3.20 -47.45 7.21
C ASP A 75 -3.80 -46.62 8.35
N THR A 76 -5.01 -46.15 8.08
CA THR A 76 -5.81 -45.16 8.81
C THR A 76 -6.46 -45.76 10.06
N THR A 77 -5.98 -45.40 11.25
CA THR A 77 -6.78 -45.34 12.48
C THR A 77 -6.02 -44.52 13.52
N ALA A 78 -6.30 -43.21 13.60
CA ALA A 78 -5.89 -42.40 14.74
C ALA A 78 -6.63 -42.92 15.98
N THR A 79 -5.92 -43.66 16.81
CA THR A 79 -6.35 -44.04 18.16
C THR A 79 -6.45 -42.79 19.03
N SER A 80 -7.49 -42.73 19.84
CA SER A 80 -7.93 -41.65 20.73
C SER A 80 -6.93 -41.20 21.81
N ASP A 81 -5.67 -41.61 21.74
CA ASP A 81 -4.61 -41.19 22.69
C ASP A 81 -3.78 -40.00 22.19
N ASP A 82 -3.72 -39.73 20.87
CA ASP A 82 -3.08 -38.51 20.33
C ASP A 82 -3.90 -37.23 20.58
N GLN A 83 -5.16 -37.35 21.03
CA GLN A 83 -5.98 -36.19 21.42
C GLN A 83 -5.74 -35.73 22.87
N ARG A 84 -4.95 -36.47 23.67
CA ARG A 84 -4.60 -36.06 25.03
C ARG A 84 -3.31 -35.23 25.12
N GLU A 85 -2.48 -35.23 24.08
CA GLU A 85 -1.27 -34.40 23.99
C GLU A 85 -1.52 -33.05 23.29
N TYR A 86 -2.75 -32.82 22.82
CA TYR A 86 -3.35 -31.49 22.66
C TYR A 86 -4.20 -31.14 23.89
N GLN A 87 -3.67 -31.39 25.09
CA GLN A 87 -4.12 -30.62 26.24
C GLN A 87 -3.87 -29.16 25.89
N LEU A 88 -4.94 -28.44 25.54
CA LEU A 88 -5.01 -26.99 25.54
C LEU A 88 -4.11 -26.50 26.68
N GLN A 89 -2.99 -25.86 26.35
CA GLN A 89 -2.28 -25.03 27.29
C GLN A 89 -3.31 -24.00 27.76
N ILE A 90 -3.93 -24.26 28.90
CA ILE A 90 -4.84 -23.33 29.57
C ILE A 90 -3.98 -22.09 29.82
N GLY A 91 -4.21 -21.05 29.02
CA GLY A 91 -3.41 -19.81 29.02
C GLY A 91 -2.73 -19.44 27.69
N ALA A 92 -2.80 -20.24 26.62
CA ALA A 92 -2.30 -19.84 25.30
C ALA A 92 -3.28 -18.88 24.60
N ALA A 93 -2.78 -17.77 24.03
CA ALA A 93 -3.63 -16.82 23.33
C ALA A 93 -4.22 -17.39 22.03
N THR A 94 -5.52 -17.15 21.83
CA THR A 94 -6.29 -17.61 20.68
C THR A 94 -6.89 -16.43 19.92
N GLY A 95 -7.09 -16.56 18.61
CA GLY A 95 -7.62 -15.45 17.81
C GLY A 95 -6.63 -14.29 17.63
N HIS A 96 -6.89 -13.46 16.61
CA HIS A 96 -5.97 -12.40 16.23
C HIS A 96 -5.84 -11.31 17.30
N GLY A 97 -6.96 -10.75 17.77
CA GLY A 97 -6.96 -9.63 18.71
C GLY A 97 -6.31 -9.95 20.06
N GLN A 98 -6.55 -11.13 20.64
CA GLN A 98 -5.91 -11.52 21.91
C GLN A 98 -4.41 -11.78 21.74
N ARG A 99 -3.97 -12.43 20.64
CA ARG A 99 -2.53 -12.67 20.39
C ARG A 99 -1.76 -11.36 20.26
N ILE A 100 -2.27 -10.41 19.46
CA ILE A 100 -1.66 -9.09 19.32
C ILE A 100 -1.64 -8.36 20.66
N THR A 101 -2.76 -8.33 21.37
CA THR A 101 -2.86 -7.64 22.68
C THR A 101 -1.90 -8.26 23.70
N GLN A 102 -1.77 -9.59 23.73
CA GLN A 102 -0.81 -10.28 24.59
C GLN A 102 0.63 -9.89 24.25
N LEU A 103 1.03 -9.96 22.97
CA LEU A 103 2.39 -9.59 22.56
C LEU A 103 2.72 -8.14 22.94
N LEU A 104 1.79 -7.22 22.68
CA LEU A 104 1.93 -5.80 23.04
C LEU A 104 2.07 -5.60 24.56
N ALA A 105 1.28 -6.32 25.36
CA ALA A 105 1.38 -6.28 26.82
C ALA A 105 2.72 -6.84 27.32
N VAL A 106 3.20 -7.95 26.75
CA VAL A 106 4.50 -8.55 27.09
C VAL A 106 5.64 -7.57 26.80
N VAL A 107 5.64 -6.95 25.61
CA VAL A 107 6.62 -5.93 25.25
C VAL A 107 6.58 -4.75 26.22
N ALA A 108 5.38 -4.27 26.58
CA ALA A 108 5.22 -3.17 27.52
C ALA A 108 5.79 -3.50 28.91
N VAL A 109 5.49 -4.69 29.42
CA VAL A 109 5.99 -5.23 30.69
C VAL A 109 7.51 -5.35 30.69
N ASN A 110 8.10 -5.92 29.64
CA ASN A 110 9.54 -6.09 29.52
C ASN A 110 10.27 -4.75 29.45
N ARG A 111 9.75 -3.81 28.66
CA ARG A 111 10.27 -2.43 28.63
C ARG A 111 10.18 -1.76 30.00
N ALA A 112 9.07 -1.95 30.72
CA ALA A 112 8.94 -1.40 32.06
C ALA A 112 9.95 -2.01 33.05
N ARG A 113 10.19 -3.32 32.98
CA ARG A 113 11.22 -4.02 33.79
C ARG A 113 12.62 -3.47 33.52
N ASP A 114 13.02 -3.36 32.25
CA ASP A 114 14.34 -2.83 31.87
C ASP A 114 14.50 -1.36 32.29
N GLN A 115 13.48 -0.52 32.08
CA GLN A 115 13.53 0.87 32.52
C GLN A 115 13.63 1.01 34.04
N ARG A 116 12.87 0.21 34.82
CA ARG A 116 12.98 0.18 36.29
C ARG A 116 14.39 -0.27 36.72
N ALA A 117 14.92 -1.33 36.13
CA ALA A 117 16.26 -1.83 36.42
C ALA A 117 17.36 -0.79 36.13
N ARG A 118 17.25 -0.05 35.01
CA ARG A 118 18.17 1.06 34.68
C ARG A 118 18.09 2.18 35.71
N ARG A 119 16.89 2.56 36.15
CA ARG A 119 16.68 3.59 37.17
C ARG A 119 17.25 3.19 38.53
N ASP A 120 17.07 1.93 38.92
CA ASP A 120 17.65 1.40 40.16
C ASP A 120 19.18 1.42 40.10
N ALA A 121 19.76 1.09 38.94
CA ALA A 121 21.20 1.18 38.72
C ALA A 121 21.71 2.63 38.74
N ASP A 122 20.97 3.58 38.15
CA ASP A 122 21.29 5.00 38.17
C ASP A 122 21.13 5.61 39.57
N TYR A 123 20.14 5.18 40.35
CA TYR A 123 19.98 5.54 41.76
C TYR A 123 21.18 5.06 42.59
N ALA A 124 21.56 3.78 42.46
CA ALA A 124 22.71 3.23 43.15
C ALA A 124 24.04 3.91 42.73
N ARG A 125 24.10 4.46 41.51
CA ARG A 125 25.25 5.27 41.06
C ARG A 125 25.22 6.66 41.69
N ALA A 126 24.07 7.33 41.73
CA ALA A 126 23.89 8.63 42.36
C ALA A 126 24.19 8.57 43.87
N GLU A 127 23.73 7.52 44.56
CA GLU A 127 23.99 7.29 45.97
C GLU A 127 25.50 7.22 46.27
N LYS A 128 26.27 6.52 45.43
CA LYS A 128 27.73 6.44 45.55
C LYS A 128 28.45 7.76 45.30
N GLN A 129 27.86 8.66 44.51
CA GLN A 129 28.42 9.96 44.16
C GLN A 129 28.09 11.06 45.20
N GLY A 130 27.15 10.80 46.11
CA GLY A 130 26.79 11.66 47.23
C GLY A 130 25.57 12.56 46.96
N VAL A 131 25.25 13.40 47.94
CA VAL A 131 23.99 14.18 48.00
C VAL A 131 23.69 14.98 46.72
N PRO A 132 24.64 15.71 46.11
CA PRO A 132 24.32 16.48 44.90
C PRO A 132 23.88 15.62 43.70
N ALA A 133 24.42 14.40 43.58
CA ALA A 133 24.02 13.47 42.52
C ALA A 133 22.64 12.85 42.79
N LEU A 134 22.31 12.60 44.06
CA LEU A 134 20.97 12.17 44.47
C LEU A 134 19.92 13.25 44.21
N GLU A 135 20.20 14.52 44.52
CA GLU A 135 19.30 15.64 44.21
C GLU A 135 19.07 15.78 42.70
N ALA A 136 20.12 15.65 41.89
CA ALA A 136 20.00 15.66 40.43
C ALA A 136 19.20 14.47 39.90
N TRP A 137 19.37 13.28 40.49
CA TRP A 137 18.57 12.10 40.16
C TRP A 137 17.09 12.31 40.52
N ASP A 138 16.78 12.83 41.71
CA ASP A 138 15.41 13.12 42.13
C ASP A 138 14.73 14.15 41.20
N GLN A 139 15.47 15.18 40.78
CA GLN A 139 14.98 16.15 39.79
C GLN A 139 14.68 15.47 38.44
N ALA A 140 15.63 14.68 37.91
CA ALA A 140 15.43 13.96 36.64
C ALA A 140 14.24 12.98 36.72
N MET A 141 13.99 12.40 37.89
CA MET A 141 12.85 11.52 38.14
C MET A 141 11.53 12.28 38.20
N ALA A 142 11.51 13.51 38.74
CA ALA A 142 10.33 14.37 38.69
C ALA A 142 10.02 14.81 37.25
N GLU A 143 11.04 15.26 36.51
CA GLU A 143 10.92 15.65 35.10
C GLU A 143 10.42 14.48 34.23
N GLY A 144 11.02 13.30 34.37
CA GLY A 144 10.58 12.11 33.63
C GLY A 144 9.14 11.67 33.96
N ALA A 145 8.69 11.84 35.22
CA ALA A 145 7.31 11.54 35.61
C ALA A 145 6.32 12.55 34.99
N GLU A 146 6.71 13.81 34.88
CA GLU A 146 5.93 14.87 34.23
C GLU A 146 5.81 14.62 32.72
N GLU A 147 6.93 14.35 32.04
CA GLU A 147 6.95 14.02 30.60
C GLU A 147 6.12 12.77 30.27
N ALA A 148 6.23 11.72 31.09
CA ALA A 148 5.38 10.53 30.94
C ALA A 148 3.90 10.88 31.17
N GLY A 149 3.61 11.73 32.16
CA GLY A 149 2.28 12.27 32.40
C GLY A 149 1.71 13.02 31.20
N GLU A 150 2.51 13.82 30.49
CA GLU A 150 2.10 14.48 29.25
C GLU A 150 1.75 13.49 28.14
N ARG A 151 2.61 12.49 27.90
CA ARG A 151 2.35 11.42 26.91
C ARG A 151 1.09 10.62 27.23
N LEU A 152 0.81 10.39 28.50
CA LEU A 152 -0.37 9.65 28.99
C LEU A 152 -1.67 10.47 28.97
N ARG A 153 -1.58 11.81 28.96
CA ARG A 153 -2.76 12.67 28.76
C ARG A 153 -3.26 12.57 27.32
N ASP A 154 -2.35 12.49 26.35
CA ASP A 154 -2.66 12.37 24.93
C ASP A 154 -2.85 10.90 24.49
N MET A 155 -3.62 10.15 25.28
CA MET A 155 -3.80 8.72 25.07
C MET A 155 -4.55 8.40 23.77
N ARG A 156 -4.01 7.47 22.98
CA ARG A 156 -4.52 7.09 21.65
C ARG A 156 -5.10 5.68 21.68
N TRP A 157 -6.27 5.52 22.29
CA TRP A 157 -6.95 4.22 22.49
C TRP A 157 -7.09 3.37 21.23
N GLU A 158 -7.37 4.01 20.09
CA GLU A 158 -7.53 3.30 18.81
C GLU A 158 -6.18 2.80 18.23
N ASN A 159 -5.05 3.30 18.72
CA ASN A 159 -3.70 2.94 18.29
C ASN A 159 -3.10 1.94 19.29
N ARG A 160 -3.33 0.64 19.06
CA ARG A 160 -2.85 -0.43 19.96
C ARG A 160 -1.32 -0.41 20.15
N PRO A 161 -0.49 -0.25 19.10
CA PRO A 161 0.96 -0.09 19.29
C PRO A 161 1.34 1.09 20.20
N ALA A 162 0.71 2.26 20.05
CA ALA A 162 0.95 3.41 20.94
C ALA A 162 0.48 3.14 22.37
N THR A 163 -0.65 2.45 22.53
CA THR A 163 -1.17 2.03 23.83
C THR A 163 -0.19 1.11 24.57
N ALA A 164 0.54 0.25 23.86
CA ALA A 164 1.60 -0.58 24.45
C ALA A 164 2.77 0.26 24.99
N LEU A 165 3.19 1.30 24.26
CA LEU A 165 4.22 2.24 24.72
C LEU A 165 3.75 3.02 25.96
N GLN A 166 2.49 3.45 25.94
CA GLN A 166 1.85 4.14 27.06
C GLN A 166 1.67 3.21 28.28
N LEU A 167 1.39 1.93 28.07
CA LEU A 167 1.36 0.94 29.15
C LEU A 167 2.74 0.80 29.82
N ALA A 168 3.82 0.75 29.03
CA ALA A 168 5.18 0.72 29.57
C ALA A 168 5.48 1.96 30.43
N ASP A 169 5.16 3.16 29.94
CA ASP A 169 5.28 4.40 30.70
C ASP A 169 4.45 4.35 32.01
N ALA A 170 3.19 3.93 31.91
CA ALA A 170 2.29 3.86 33.06
C ALA A 170 2.80 2.88 34.13
N LEU A 171 3.32 1.72 33.72
CA LEU A 171 3.95 0.73 34.60
C LEU A 171 5.23 1.28 35.23
N VAL A 172 6.05 2.06 34.55
CA VAL A 172 7.30 2.62 35.11
C VAL A 172 7.01 3.71 36.14
N TRP A 173 5.97 4.52 35.89
CA TRP A 173 5.71 5.74 36.66
C TRP A 173 4.54 5.65 37.65
N GLN A 174 3.85 4.51 37.73
CA GLN A 174 2.85 4.27 38.78
C GLN A 174 3.49 4.48 40.17
N GLY A 175 2.79 5.22 41.04
CA GLY A 175 3.30 5.60 42.37
C GLY A 175 4.12 6.90 42.41
N ARG A 176 4.54 7.47 41.27
CA ARG A 176 5.10 8.83 41.18
C ARG A 176 4.24 9.81 40.40
N SER A 177 3.30 9.32 39.59
CA SER A 177 2.36 10.14 38.82
C SER A 177 0.93 9.61 38.98
N GLU A 178 0.01 10.46 39.45
CA GLU A 178 -1.41 10.10 39.58
C GLU A 178 -2.03 9.72 38.23
N ILE A 179 -1.62 10.41 37.16
CA ILE A 179 -2.08 10.15 35.79
C ILE A 179 -1.57 8.79 35.30
N ALA A 180 -0.32 8.43 35.63
CA ALA A 180 0.21 7.11 35.31
C ALA A 180 -0.58 6.00 35.99
N THR A 181 -0.91 6.15 37.28
CA THR A 181 -1.76 5.20 38.00
C THR A 181 -3.17 5.12 37.41
N GLU A 182 -3.81 6.25 37.09
CA GLU A 182 -5.14 6.25 36.47
C GLU A 182 -5.14 5.55 35.11
N ARG A 183 -4.22 5.94 34.22
CA ARG A 183 -4.14 5.39 32.86
C ARG A 183 -3.76 3.92 32.85
N LEU A 184 -2.89 3.50 33.77
CA LEU A 184 -2.54 2.09 33.91
C LEU A 184 -3.79 1.22 34.11
N TRP A 185 -4.65 1.57 35.06
CA TRP A 185 -5.85 0.79 35.33
C TRP A 185 -6.86 0.83 34.19
N GLN A 186 -6.96 1.95 33.47
CA GLN A 186 -7.82 2.03 32.29
C GLN A 186 -7.29 1.11 31.16
N ILE A 187 -5.98 1.11 30.88
CA ILE A 187 -5.37 0.25 29.86
C ILE A 187 -5.55 -1.22 30.22
N ILE A 188 -5.24 -1.61 31.46
CA ILE A 188 -5.40 -2.99 31.93
C ILE A 188 -6.85 -3.43 31.83
N SER A 189 -7.79 -2.59 32.26
CA SER A 189 -9.22 -2.90 32.20
C SER A 189 -9.71 -3.09 30.76
N ASP A 190 -9.22 -2.30 29.80
CA ASP A 190 -9.59 -2.43 28.38
C ASP A 190 -9.04 -3.74 27.78
N GLY A 191 -7.77 -4.07 28.05
CA GLY A 191 -7.15 -5.31 27.60
C GLY A 191 -7.80 -6.57 28.22
N GLU A 192 -8.15 -6.51 29.50
CA GLU A 192 -8.80 -7.62 30.21
C GLU A 192 -10.24 -7.82 29.70
N GLN A 193 -11.05 -6.76 29.63
CA GLN A 193 -12.45 -6.88 29.22
C GLN A 193 -12.62 -7.18 27.72
N GLY A 194 -11.79 -6.58 26.87
CA GLY A 194 -11.89 -6.74 25.42
C GLY A 194 -11.28 -8.04 24.91
N TRP A 195 -10.17 -8.48 25.51
CA TRP A 195 -9.33 -9.56 24.95
C TRP A 195 -8.89 -10.60 25.97
N GLY A 196 -9.29 -10.48 27.24
CA GLY A 196 -8.87 -11.41 28.29
C GLY A 196 -7.36 -11.35 28.57
N VAL A 197 -6.69 -10.24 28.31
CA VAL A 197 -5.26 -10.08 28.60
C VAL A 197 -5.12 -9.36 29.94
N ARG A 198 -4.64 -10.08 30.96
CA ARG A 198 -4.41 -9.55 32.30
C ARG A 198 -2.95 -9.15 32.48
N VAL A 199 -2.71 -7.96 32.99
CA VAL A 199 -1.37 -7.50 33.36
C VAL A 199 -1.34 -7.30 34.86
N ASP A 200 -0.41 -7.97 35.55
CA ASP A 200 -0.12 -7.69 36.96
C ASP A 200 0.90 -6.54 37.02
N PRO A 201 0.50 -5.35 37.48
CA PRO A 201 1.40 -4.19 37.50
C PRO A 201 2.46 -4.27 38.60
N GLU A 202 2.27 -5.12 39.61
CA GLU A 202 3.22 -5.32 40.72
C GLU A 202 4.25 -6.39 40.34
N ALA A 203 3.78 -7.57 39.92
CA ALA A 203 4.64 -8.67 39.48
C ALA A 203 5.26 -8.41 38.10
N LEU A 204 4.71 -7.45 37.35
CA LEU A 204 5.06 -7.18 35.95
C LEU A 204 4.93 -8.47 35.14
N THR A 205 3.77 -9.14 35.19
CA THR A 205 3.50 -10.36 34.42
C THR A 205 2.28 -10.17 33.53
N VAL A 206 2.19 -11.00 32.49
CA VAL A 206 1.05 -11.02 31.56
C VAL A 206 0.43 -12.42 31.58
N GLU A 207 -0.88 -12.48 31.77
CA GLU A 207 -1.64 -13.72 31.81
C GLU A 207 -2.85 -13.64 30.87
N ILE A 208 -3.34 -14.80 30.44
CA ILE A 208 -4.54 -14.92 29.61
C ILE A 208 -5.69 -15.44 30.45
N ASP A 209 -6.80 -14.70 30.45
CA ASP A 209 -8.07 -15.16 30.99
C ASP A 209 -8.77 -16.10 30.01
N ALA A 210 -8.74 -17.40 30.32
CA ALA A 210 -9.44 -18.42 29.55
C ALA A 210 -10.97 -18.30 29.61
N GLY A 211 -11.53 -17.46 30.50
CA GLY A 211 -12.97 -17.22 30.62
C GLY A 211 -13.57 -16.28 29.56
N VAL A 212 -12.74 -15.53 28.83
CA VAL A 212 -13.21 -14.59 27.81
C VAL A 212 -13.45 -15.30 26.48
N ASP A 213 -14.62 -15.06 25.87
CA ASP A 213 -14.93 -15.54 24.52
C ASP A 213 -14.26 -14.63 23.46
N VAL A 214 -13.00 -14.93 23.19
CA VAL A 214 -12.18 -14.18 22.24
C VAL A 214 -12.68 -14.29 20.80
N ALA A 215 -13.32 -15.41 20.45
CA ALA A 215 -13.87 -15.60 19.11
C ALA A 215 -15.03 -14.62 18.87
N SER A 216 -15.96 -14.51 19.83
CA SER A 216 -17.04 -13.54 19.75
C SER A 216 -16.53 -12.09 19.81
N ALA A 217 -15.50 -11.79 20.61
CA ALA A 217 -14.88 -10.46 20.64
C ALA A 217 -14.23 -10.08 19.28
N GLN A 218 -13.52 -11.02 18.65
CA GLN A 218 -12.94 -10.84 17.31
C GLN A 218 -14.04 -10.66 16.26
N ASP A 219 -15.07 -11.54 16.25
CA ASP A 219 -16.18 -11.45 15.31
C ASP A 219 -16.92 -10.10 15.46
N TYR A 220 -17.08 -9.59 16.68
CA TYR A 220 -17.67 -8.28 16.95
C TYR A 220 -16.82 -7.13 16.41
N ALA A 221 -15.50 -7.14 16.66
CA ALA A 221 -14.58 -6.12 16.16
C ALA A 221 -14.60 -6.05 14.62
N GLU A 222 -14.60 -7.20 13.96
CA GLU A 222 -14.68 -7.29 12.50
C GLU A 222 -16.05 -6.83 11.96
N ALA A 223 -17.14 -7.25 12.60
CA ALA A 223 -18.49 -6.83 12.23
C ALA A 223 -18.70 -5.32 12.41
N SER A 224 -18.13 -4.74 13.46
CA SER A 224 -18.12 -3.29 13.73
C SER A 224 -17.41 -2.51 12.63
N CYS A 225 -16.25 -2.97 12.17
CA CYS A 225 -15.54 -2.34 11.04
C CYS A 225 -16.37 -2.37 9.75
N LEU A 226 -16.99 -3.52 9.45
CA LEU A 226 -17.87 -3.65 8.28
C LEU A 226 -19.10 -2.73 8.41
N TRP A 227 -19.76 -2.70 9.55
CA TRP A 227 -20.93 -1.86 9.80
C TRP A 227 -20.60 -0.36 9.72
N ALA A 228 -19.40 0.06 10.16
CA ALA A 228 -18.93 1.43 10.03
C ALA A 228 -18.71 1.83 8.55
N ARG A 229 -18.19 0.92 7.72
CA ARG A 229 -18.09 1.09 6.26
C ARG A 229 -19.48 1.26 5.63
N GLU A 230 -20.42 0.40 6.00
CA GLU A 230 -21.82 0.44 5.53
C GLU A 230 -22.53 1.74 5.96
N SER A 231 -22.27 2.23 7.17
CA SER A 231 -22.76 3.53 7.65
C SER A 231 -22.18 4.70 6.85
N SER A 232 -20.88 4.64 6.53
CA SER A 232 -20.23 5.67 5.70
C SER A 232 -20.82 5.75 4.29
N VAL A 233 -21.31 4.63 3.74
CA VAL A 233 -22.05 4.61 2.47
C VAL A 233 -23.35 5.41 2.60
N ILE A 234 -24.12 5.18 3.67
CA ILE A 234 -25.39 5.89 3.92
C ILE A 234 -25.11 7.40 4.02
N ASP A 235 -24.12 7.79 4.82
CA ASP A 235 -23.75 9.19 5.01
C ASP A 235 -23.40 9.86 3.68
N PHE A 236 -22.56 9.21 2.86
CA PHE A 236 -22.17 9.76 1.58
C PHE A 236 -23.36 9.85 0.61
N VAL A 237 -24.13 8.78 0.45
CA VAL A 237 -25.29 8.74 -0.45
C VAL A 237 -26.37 9.73 -0.03
N SER A 238 -26.53 10.00 1.28
CA SER A 238 -27.48 11.00 1.78
C SER A 238 -27.16 12.43 1.29
N THR A 239 -25.90 12.72 1.00
CA THR A 239 -25.45 14.02 0.47
C THR A 239 -25.42 14.09 -1.05
N MET A 240 -25.58 12.95 -1.73
CA MET A 240 -25.55 12.91 -3.19
C MET A 240 -26.76 13.64 -3.80
N PRO A 241 -26.57 14.32 -4.95
CA PRO A 241 -27.63 15.04 -5.66
C PRO A 241 -28.50 14.05 -6.46
N LEU A 242 -29.26 13.21 -5.76
CA LEU A 242 -30.22 12.28 -6.35
C LEU A 242 -31.61 12.93 -6.50
N PRO A 243 -32.44 12.49 -7.46
CA PRO A 243 -33.84 12.91 -7.53
C PRO A 243 -34.57 12.61 -6.20
N GLU A 244 -35.31 13.58 -5.66
CA GLU A 244 -36.00 13.46 -4.37
C GLU A 244 -36.91 12.22 -4.31
N ASP A 245 -37.61 11.92 -5.41
CA ASP A 245 -38.51 10.76 -5.53
C ASP A 245 -37.78 9.42 -5.37
N SER A 246 -36.52 9.32 -5.79
CA SER A 246 -35.72 8.09 -5.69
C SER A 246 -34.86 8.06 -4.42
N LYS A 247 -34.46 9.22 -3.90
CA LYS A 247 -33.52 9.34 -2.77
C LYS A 247 -34.02 8.65 -1.51
N GLY A 248 -35.31 8.82 -1.18
CA GLY A 248 -35.93 8.14 -0.04
C GLY A 248 -35.91 6.61 -0.15
N ALA A 249 -36.20 6.07 -1.34
CA ALA A 249 -36.16 4.63 -1.59
C ALA A 249 -34.73 4.08 -1.50
N VAL A 250 -33.74 4.79 -2.03
CA VAL A 250 -32.32 4.40 -1.92
C VAL A 250 -31.86 4.39 -0.47
N LEU A 251 -32.16 5.42 0.31
CA LEU A 251 -31.76 5.47 1.72
C LEU A 251 -32.48 4.39 2.54
N SER A 252 -33.74 4.08 2.25
CA SER A 252 -34.45 2.96 2.87
C SER A 252 -33.80 1.61 2.55
N ALA A 253 -33.39 1.41 1.30
CA ALA A 253 -32.66 0.21 0.88
C ALA A 253 -31.31 0.07 1.59
N LEU A 254 -30.54 1.16 1.69
CA LEU A 254 -29.25 1.15 2.37
C LEU A 254 -29.36 0.91 3.88
N ASN A 255 -30.37 1.51 4.54
CA ASN A 255 -30.62 1.25 5.96
C ASN A 255 -31.04 -0.22 6.21
N THR A 256 -31.86 -0.79 5.32
CA THR A 256 -32.25 -2.21 5.39
C THR A 256 -31.04 -3.12 5.18
N TRP A 257 -30.17 -2.77 4.23
CA TRP A 257 -28.96 -3.51 3.91
C TRP A 257 -27.96 -3.52 5.08
N ARG A 258 -27.66 -2.36 5.67
CA ARG A 258 -26.79 -2.25 6.84
C ARG A 258 -27.39 -2.92 8.08
N GLY A 259 -28.72 -2.80 8.27
CA GLY A 259 -29.39 -3.15 9.51
C GLY A 259 -29.45 -1.98 10.50
N GLU A 260 -30.28 -2.15 11.53
CA GLU A 260 -30.48 -1.15 12.60
C GLU A 260 -29.24 -1.09 13.50
N ASP A 261 -28.86 -2.22 14.09
CA ASP A 261 -27.74 -2.36 15.02
C ASP A 261 -27.00 -3.68 14.80
N LEU A 262 -25.78 -3.80 15.36
CA LEU A 262 -25.04 -5.06 15.45
C LEU A 262 -25.50 -5.85 16.67
N ASP A 263 -25.87 -7.11 16.47
CA ASP A 263 -26.20 -8.03 17.56
C ASP A 263 -24.92 -8.44 18.32
N PRO A 264 -24.74 -8.01 19.59
CA PRO A 264 -23.55 -8.38 20.36
C PRO A 264 -23.51 -9.87 20.71
N GLU A 265 -24.64 -10.58 20.70
CA GLU A 265 -24.71 -12.02 20.98
C GLU A 265 -24.38 -12.88 19.74
N ASN A 266 -24.49 -12.31 18.54
CA ASN A 266 -24.22 -13.02 17.28
C ASN A 266 -23.65 -12.10 16.18
N PRO A 267 -22.49 -11.45 16.42
CA PRO A 267 -21.88 -10.54 15.43
C PRO A 267 -21.50 -11.25 14.13
N ARG A 268 -21.15 -12.55 14.23
CA ARG A 268 -20.79 -13.39 13.09
C ARG A 268 -21.90 -13.52 12.05
N ALA A 269 -23.16 -13.42 12.45
CA ALA A 269 -24.28 -13.44 11.50
C ALA A 269 -24.23 -12.26 10.51
N HIS A 270 -23.75 -11.08 10.95
CA HIS A 270 -23.58 -9.90 10.09
C HIS A 270 -22.52 -10.13 9.00
N LEU A 271 -21.43 -10.80 9.38
CA LEU A 271 -20.33 -11.17 8.49
C LEU A 271 -20.75 -12.26 7.50
N ASN A 272 -21.37 -13.34 7.99
CA ASN A 272 -21.77 -14.47 7.15
C ASN A 272 -22.86 -14.12 6.12
N SER A 273 -23.70 -13.13 6.43
CA SER A 273 -24.81 -12.70 5.56
C SER A 273 -24.42 -11.63 4.54
N GLU A 274 -23.16 -11.19 4.50
CA GLU A 274 -22.71 -10.05 3.70
C GLU A 274 -23.08 -10.17 2.20
N ILE A 275 -22.90 -11.35 1.59
CA ILE A 275 -23.22 -11.60 0.18
C ILE A 275 -24.73 -11.55 -0.08
N ASP A 276 -25.52 -12.15 0.82
CA ASP A 276 -26.98 -12.18 0.71
C ASP A 276 -27.57 -10.77 0.89
N ARG A 277 -27.08 -10.02 1.90
CA ARG A 277 -27.43 -8.61 2.13
C ARG A 277 -27.08 -7.76 0.92
N ARG A 278 -25.90 -7.94 0.31
CA ARG A 278 -25.51 -7.21 -0.90
C ARG A 278 -26.41 -7.52 -2.10
N THR A 279 -26.82 -8.78 -2.25
CA THR A 279 -27.74 -9.23 -3.32
C THR A 279 -29.14 -8.65 -3.12
N GLN A 280 -29.62 -8.62 -1.87
CA GLN A 280 -30.88 -7.97 -1.52
C GLN A 280 -30.84 -6.46 -1.81
N LEU A 281 -29.72 -5.79 -1.50
CA LEU A 281 -29.53 -4.38 -1.84
C LEU A 281 -29.62 -4.13 -3.35
N ASP A 282 -28.99 -4.98 -4.18
CA ASP A 282 -29.10 -4.85 -5.64
C ASP A 282 -30.54 -4.94 -6.13
N ALA A 283 -31.34 -5.85 -5.57
CA ALA A 283 -32.75 -5.98 -5.89
C ALA A 283 -33.53 -4.70 -5.52
N MET A 284 -33.34 -4.18 -4.30
CA MET A 284 -34.00 -2.96 -3.82
C MET A 284 -33.60 -1.71 -4.63
N LEU A 285 -32.32 -1.58 -5.00
CA LEU A 285 -31.85 -0.50 -5.89
C LEU A 285 -32.37 -0.65 -7.33
N GLY A 286 -32.66 -1.89 -7.74
CA GLY A 286 -33.38 -2.20 -8.98
C GLY A 286 -34.77 -1.58 -9.02
N GLU A 287 -35.48 -1.62 -7.89
CA GLU A 287 -36.85 -1.12 -7.71
C GLU A 287 -36.92 0.41 -7.50
N ALA A 288 -35.86 1.05 -6.99
CA ALA A 288 -35.81 2.48 -6.65
C ALA A 288 -35.91 3.47 -7.84
N THR A 289 -36.18 3.00 -9.08
CA THR A 289 -36.36 3.82 -10.30
C THR A 289 -35.21 4.78 -10.64
N LEU A 290 -33.99 4.48 -10.20
CA LEU A 290 -32.81 5.30 -10.49
C LEU A 290 -32.48 5.35 -11.99
N SER A 291 -31.95 6.49 -12.43
CA SER A 291 -31.27 6.56 -13.72
C SER A 291 -30.07 5.60 -13.75
N ALA A 292 -29.65 5.16 -14.93
CA ALA A 292 -28.49 4.27 -15.06
C ALA A 292 -27.21 4.91 -14.47
N ASP A 293 -27.04 6.23 -14.66
CA ASP A 293 -25.90 6.98 -14.14
C ASP A 293 -25.94 7.10 -12.61
N ASP A 294 -27.09 7.38 -12.02
CA ASP A 294 -27.24 7.48 -10.56
C ASP A 294 -27.06 6.11 -9.90
N ARG A 295 -27.61 5.05 -10.51
CA ARG A 295 -27.40 3.67 -10.05
C ARG A 295 -25.91 3.31 -10.09
N ALA A 296 -25.19 3.68 -11.16
CA ALA A 296 -23.75 3.45 -11.25
C ALA A 296 -22.96 4.23 -10.19
N ARG A 297 -23.38 5.47 -9.86
CA ARG A 297 -22.77 6.27 -8.79
C ARG A 297 -22.97 5.64 -7.41
N VAL A 298 -24.21 5.27 -7.09
CA VAL A 298 -24.55 4.63 -5.80
C VAL A 298 -23.83 3.28 -5.68
N GLY A 299 -23.88 2.44 -6.71
CA GLY A 299 -23.17 1.16 -6.76
C GLY A 299 -21.67 1.32 -6.56
N PHE A 300 -21.04 2.29 -7.24
CA PHE A 300 -19.63 2.59 -7.05
C PHE A 300 -19.29 2.96 -5.60
N VAL A 301 -20.09 3.82 -4.96
CA VAL A 301 -19.87 4.22 -3.55
C VAL A 301 -19.93 3.02 -2.62
N ILE A 302 -20.93 2.15 -2.79
CA ILE A 302 -21.09 0.92 -2.00
C ILE A 302 -19.85 0.03 -2.14
N ASP A 303 -19.48 -0.28 -3.38
CA ASP A 303 -18.42 -1.25 -3.66
C ASP A 303 -17.03 -0.68 -3.29
N TYR A 304 -16.80 0.63 -3.51
CA TYR A 304 -15.58 1.32 -3.09
C TYR A 304 -15.42 1.36 -1.57
N LEU A 305 -16.45 1.80 -0.82
CA LEU A 305 -16.37 1.89 0.64
C LEU A 305 -16.39 0.54 1.35
N ARG A 306 -16.75 -0.55 0.67
CA ARG A 306 -16.55 -1.91 1.18
C ARG A 306 -15.13 -2.44 0.90
N GLY A 307 -14.35 -1.73 0.09
CA GLY A 307 -13.03 -2.19 -0.35
C GLY A 307 -13.05 -3.28 -1.42
N ASP A 308 -14.20 -3.56 -2.04
CA ASP A 308 -14.35 -4.55 -3.11
C ASP A 308 -14.86 -3.89 -4.39
N THR A 309 -13.93 -3.40 -5.21
CA THR A 309 -14.26 -2.85 -6.53
C THR A 309 -14.14 -3.88 -7.65
N SER A 310 -13.94 -5.17 -7.34
CA SER A 310 -13.45 -6.18 -8.31
C SER A 310 -14.40 -6.38 -9.49
N ARG A 311 -15.69 -6.13 -9.26
CA ARG A 311 -16.78 -6.24 -10.24
C ARG A 311 -17.15 -4.91 -10.90
N VAL A 312 -16.57 -3.81 -10.46
CA VAL A 312 -16.84 -2.47 -10.97
C VAL A 312 -16.07 -2.26 -12.28
N ASP A 313 -16.77 -1.81 -13.32
CA ASP A 313 -16.12 -1.27 -14.51
C ASP A 313 -15.56 0.12 -14.20
N LEU A 314 -14.27 0.17 -13.84
CA LEU A 314 -13.59 1.40 -13.44
C LEU A 314 -13.57 2.45 -14.56
N LEU A 315 -13.50 2.02 -15.82
CA LEU A 315 -13.55 2.92 -16.96
C LEU A 315 -14.92 3.62 -17.06
N ALA A 316 -16.01 2.89 -16.80
CA ALA A 316 -17.36 3.44 -16.76
C ALA A 316 -17.71 4.16 -15.44
N SER A 317 -16.87 4.02 -14.41
CA SER A 317 -17.13 4.61 -13.10
C SER A 317 -17.16 6.15 -13.12
N PRO A 318 -17.91 6.78 -12.18
CA PRO A 318 -18.00 8.23 -12.09
C PRO A 318 -16.66 8.89 -11.74
N VAL A 319 -16.49 10.13 -12.21
CA VAL A 319 -15.33 10.97 -11.91
C VAL A 319 -15.60 11.77 -10.64
N TYR A 320 -14.79 11.56 -9.61
CA TYR A 320 -14.90 12.26 -8.32
C TYR A 320 -13.80 13.30 -8.11
N ILE A 321 -12.63 13.08 -8.72
CA ILE A 321 -11.46 13.95 -8.59
C ILE A 321 -11.05 14.36 -10.00
N ASP A 322 -10.86 15.66 -10.19
CA ASP A 322 -10.34 16.19 -11.44
C ASP A 322 -8.85 15.81 -11.58
N PRO A 323 -8.39 15.28 -12.73
CA PRO A 323 -6.98 14.93 -12.92
C PRO A 323 -6.01 16.09 -12.68
N GLY A 324 -6.43 17.34 -12.94
CA GLY A 324 -5.62 18.52 -12.64
C GLY A 324 -5.45 18.79 -11.15
N GLU A 325 -6.43 18.39 -10.33
CA GLU A 325 -6.36 18.47 -8.87
C GLU A 325 -5.45 17.37 -8.30
N GLU A 326 -5.58 16.15 -8.81
CA GLU A 326 -4.77 14.99 -8.42
C GLU A 326 -3.27 15.27 -8.59
N VAL A 327 -2.87 15.85 -9.73
CA VAL A 327 -1.47 16.13 -10.04
C VAL A 327 -0.82 17.10 -9.04
N ARG A 328 -1.59 17.98 -8.38
CA ARG A 328 -1.02 18.96 -7.42
C ARG A 328 -0.23 18.29 -6.29
N GLY A 329 -0.66 17.10 -5.85
CA GLY A 329 0.01 16.32 -4.80
C GLY A 329 1.42 15.89 -5.18
N ARG A 330 1.61 15.45 -6.44
CA ARG A 330 2.87 14.87 -6.93
C ARG A 330 3.85 15.91 -7.47
N VAL A 331 3.41 17.15 -7.68
CA VAL A 331 4.24 18.20 -8.28
C VAL A 331 5.50 18.49 -7.48
N THR A 332 5.42 18.49 -6.15
CA THR A 332 6.58 18.72 -5.28
C THR A 332 7.65 17.65 -5.53
N THR A 333 7.26 16.37 -5.54
CA THR A 333 8.14 15.22 -5.80
C THR A 333 8.72 15.24 -7.22
N MET A 334 7.91 15.59 -8.22
CA MET A 334 8.35 15.75 -9.61
C MET A 334 9.39 16.87 -9.76
N LEU A 335 9.17 18.03 -9.15
CA LEU A 335 10.11 19.16 -9.19
C LEU A 335 11.39 18.87 -8.40
N GLY A 336 11.31 18.16 -7.28
CA GLY A 336 12.48 17.66 -6.56
C GLY A 336 13.31 16.70 -7.41
N SER A 337 12.66 15.73 -8.07
CA SER A 337 13.32 14.79 -8.98
C SER A 337 13.95 15.50 -10.20
N TYR A 338 13.34 16.58 -10.68
CA TYR A 338 13.91 17.44 -11.72
C TYR A 338 15.15 18.19 -11.25
N ALA A 339 15.12 18.77 -10.04
CA ALA A 339 16.26 19.42 -9.42
C ALA A 339 17.46 18.46 -9.24
N GLU A 340 17.19 17.19 -8.99
CA GLU A 340 18.20 16.13 -8.88
C GLU A 340 18.66 15.54 -10.23
N GLY A 341 18.07 15.99 -11.35
CA GLY A 341 18.37 15.48 -12.70
C GLY A 341 17.86 14.05 -12.95
N LYS A 342 16.92 13.56 -12.14
CA LYS A 342 16.31 12.22 -12.27
C LYS A 342 15.09 12.21 -13.19
N LEU A 343 14.46 13.37 -13.39
CA LEU A 343 13.26 13.53 -14.23
C LEU A 343 13.53 14.54 -15.35
N ALA A 344 13.08 14.25 -16.57
CA ALA A 344 13.26 15.15 -17.71
C ALA A 344 12.13 16.20 -17.80
N PRO A 345 12.40 17.40 -18.35
CA PRO A 345 11.39 18.46 -18.46
C PRO A 345 10.11 18.07 -19.24
N HIS A 346 10.24 17.21 -20.25
CA HIS A 346 9.10 16.80 -21.08
C HIS A 346 8.15 15.87 -20.32
N GLU A 347 8.66 15.06 -19.39
CA GLU A 347 7.86 14.18 -18.53
C GLU A 347 7.01 15.03 -17.56
N ILE A 348 7.58 16.10 -16.99
CA ILE A 348 6.83 17.06 -16.19
C ILE A 348 5.75 17.74 -17.02
N ALA A 349 6.09 18.18 -18.24
CA ALA A 349 5.15 18.86 -19.14
C ALA A 349 3.95 17.97 -19.51
N GLU A 350 4.18 16.67 -19.70
CA GLU A 350 3.14 15.67 -19.92
C GLU A 350 2.22 15.54 -18.70
N GLN A 351 2.79 15.36 -17.50
CA GLN A 351 2.01 15.21 -16.27
C GLN A 351 1.16 16.46 -15.95
N ILE A 352 1.70 17.68 -16.13
CA ILE A 352 0.95 18.91 -15.85
C ILE A 352 -0.02 19.30 -16.96
N SER A 353 0.01 18.63 -18.12
CA SER A 353 -0.87 18.96 -19.26
C SER A 353 -2.36 18.85 -18.93
N VAL A 354 -2.70 17.98 -17.97
CA VAL A 354 -4.07 17.79 -17.47
C VAL A 354 -4.51 18.90 -16.53
N MET A 355 -3.62 19.75 -16.03
CA MET A 355 -3.95 20.84 -15.10
C MET A 355 -4.57 22.04 -15.82
N THR A 356 -5.09 23.00 -15.04
CA THR A 356 -5.52 24.30 -15.59
C THR A 356 -4.32 25.10 -16.11
N VAL A 357 -4.54 26.03 -17.04
CA VAL A 357 -3.46 26.90 -17.56
C VAL A 357 -2.80 27.69 -16.45
N GLU A 358 -3.59 28.17 -15.48
CA GLU A 358 -3.07 28.90 -14.32
C GLU A 358 -2.12 28.04 -13.48
N ASP A 359 -2.52 26.80 -13.18
CA ASP A 359 -1.70 25.90 -12.38
C ASP A 359 -0.45 25.45 -13.15
N GLN A 360 -0.56 25.22 -14.47
CA GLN A 360 0.61 24.93 -15.31
C GLN A 360 1.65 26.05 -15.23
N GLU A 361 1.23 27.32 -15.25
CA GLU A 361 2.16 28.45 -15.15
C GLU A 361 2.82 28.56 -13.77
N LYS A 362 2.13 28.18 -12.68
CA LYS A 362 2.73 28.08 -11.34
C LYS A 362 3.85 27.05 -11.32
N VAL A 363 3.60 25.84 -11.83
CA VAL A 363 4.61 24.77 -11.90
C VAL A 363 5.79 25.17 -12.79
N ARG A 364 5.51 25.73 -13.98
CA ARG A 364 6.56 26.23 -14.89
C ARG A 364 7.37 27.36 -14.27
N GLY A 365 6.76 28.19 -13.42
CA GLY A 365 7.45 29.21 -12.63
C GLY A 365 8.56 28.64 -11.78
N VAL A 366 8.22 27.70 -10.89
CA VAL A 366 9.19 27.02 -10.02
C VAL A 366 10.21 26.22 -10.84
N GLY A 367 9.77 25.52 -11.90
CA GLY A 367 10.68 24.81 -12.79
C GLY A 367 11.72 25.71 -13.46
N ARG A 368 11.36 26.95 -13.83
CA ARG A 368 12.32 27.94 -14.36
C ARG A 368 13.31 28.40 -13.31
N GLU A 369 12.89 28.55 -12.05
CA GLU A 369 13.79 28.90 -10.94
C GLU A 369 14.81 27.78 -10.68
N ILE A 370 14.37 26.53 -10.65
CA ILE A 370 15.25 25.35 -10.54
C ILE A 370 16.24 25.32 -11.72
N ALA A 371 15.76 25.49 -12.94
CA ALA A 371 16.61 25.49 -14.13
C ALA A 371 17.64 26.63 -14.12
N ALA A 372 17.24 27.82 -13.65
CA ALA A 372 18.14 28.96 -13.49
C ALA A 372 19.21 28.70 -12.43
N GLU A 373 18.90 28.00 -11.35
CA GLU A 373 19.87 27.61 -10.32
C GLU A 373 20.84 26.54 -10.85
N LEU A 374 20.32 25.51 -11.53
CA LEU A 374 21.14 24.47 -12.19
C LEU A 374 22.11 25.03 -13.25
N ALA A 375 21.79 26.17 -13.86
CA ALA A 375 22.65 26.82 -14.85
C ALA A 375 23.82 27.62 -14.22
N LYS A 376 23.83 27.86 -12.91
CA LYS A 376 24.91 28.58 -12.22
C LYS A 376 26.08 27.65 -11.94
N ASP A 377 27.30 28.17 -12.06
CA ASP A 377 28.50 27.46 -11.62
C ASP A 377 28.48 27.31 -10.08
N GLY A 378 28.44 26.06 -9.59
CA GLY A 378 28.23 25.76 -8.18
C GLY A 378 26.81 26.02 -7.65
N GLY A 379 25.80 26.11 -8.53
CA GLY A 379 24.39 26.26 -8.15
C GLY A 379 23.87 25.05 -7.36
N ASP A 380 23.02 25.31 -6.39
CA ASP A 380 22.42 24.28 -5.53
C ASP A 380 20.89 24.35 -5.62
N PRO A 381 20.27 23.54 -6.50
CA PRO A 381 18.83 23.60 -6.74
C PRO A 381 18.01 23.16 -5.52
N THR A 382 18.62 22.52 -4.51
CA THR A 382 17.94 22.15 -3.25
C THR A 382 17.54 23.36 -2.41
N ARG A 383 18.08 24.55 -2.73
CA ARG A 383 17.68 25.82 -2.11
C ARG A 383 16.35 26.35 -2.60
N ILE A 384 15.88 25.87 -3.76
CA ILE A 384 14.58 26.24 -4.30
C ILE A 384 13.53 25.35 -3.63
N ASN A 385 12.52 25.96 -3.01
CA ASN A 385 11.42 25.21 -2.44
C ASN A 385 10.52 24.65 -3.56
N PRO A 386 10.44 23.33 -3.76
CA PRO A 386 9.62 22.74 -4.80
C PRO A 386 8.11 22.75 -4.48
N ALA A 387 7.71 23.13 -3.26
CA ALA A 387 6.32 23.08 -2.82
C ALA A 387 5.46 24.20 -3.43
N VAL A 388 4.88 23.93 -4.61
CA VAL A 388 3.90 24.83 -5.27
C VAL A 388 2.61 24.94 -4.47
N TRP A 389 2.17 23.83 -3.87
CA TRP A 389 1.01 23.75 -2.98
C TRP A 389 1.42 23.13 -1.64
N PRO A 390 1.85 23.94 -0.66
CA PRO A 390 2.29 23.42 0.64
C PRO A 390 1.21 22.57 1.32
N GLY A 391 1.60 21.38 1.79
CA GLY A 391 0.71 20.44 2.48
C GLY A 391 -0.20 19.60 1.59
N TYR A 392 -0.22 19.80 0.27
CA TYR A 392 -0.93 18.88 -0.63
C TYR A 392 -0.35 17.47 -0.52
N LEU A 393 -1.23 16.50 -0.35
CA LEU A 393 -0.85 15.11 -0.15
C LEU A 393 -0.31 14.50 -1.44
N ASP A 394 0.89 13.92 -1.38
CA ASP A 394 1.34 13.00 -2.41
C ASP A 394 0.61 11.66 -2.24
N ARG A 395 -0.17 11.33 -3.26
CA ARG A 395 -1.07 10.17 -3.27
C ARG A 395 -0.31 8.85 -3.49
N ASP A 396 0.87 8.91 -4.13
CA ASP A 396 1.74 7.75 -4.32
C ASP A 396 2.43 7.41 -2.99
N GLU A 397 2.98 8.42 -2.30
CA GLU A 397 3.57 8.25 -0.96
C GLU A 397 2.54 7.75 0.05
N LEU A 398 1.30 8.26 0.01
CA LEU A 398 0.23 7.76 0.86
C LEU A 398 -0.05 6.27 0.61
N THR A 399 -0.14 5.86 -0.66
CA THR A 399 -0.39 4.46 -1.04
C THR A 399 0.74 3.55 -0.56
N GLU A 400 2.01 3.99 -0.70
CA GLU A 400 3.18 3.26 -0.19
C GLU A 400 3.16 3.16 1.35
N ALA A 401 2.79 4.23 2.05
CA ALA A 401 2.69 4.25 3.51
C ALA A 401 1.62 3.27 4.03
N PHE A 402 0.48 3.13 3.32
CA PHE A 402 -0.52 2.09 3.63
C PHE A 402 0.04 0.67 3.40
N GLY A 403 0.80 0.47 2.32
CA GLY A 403 1.49 -0.80 2.05
C GLY A 403 2.49 -1.17 3.15
N ALA A 404 3.33 -0.22 3.56
CA ALA A 404 4.31 -0.39 4.63
C ALA A 404 3.63 -0.69 5.97
N TYR A 405 2.54 0.03 6.31
CA TYR A 405 1.80 -0.22 7.54
C TYR A 405 1.16 -1.61 7.57
N ALA A 406 0.57 -2.07 6.45
CA ALA A 406 0.02 -3.41 6.34
C ALA A 406 1.10 -4.51 6.43
N ALA A 407 2.29 -4.26 5.87
CA ALA A 407 3.43 -5.17 5.97
C ALA A 407 3.96 -5.27 7.41
N ASP A 408 4.13 -4.16 8.12
CA ASP A 408 4.51 -4.15 9.53
C ASP A 408 3.44 -4.86 10.40
N ALA A 409 2.15 -4.65 10.13
CA ALA A 409 1.07 -5.33 10.82
C ALA A 409 1.06 -6.85 10.58
N GLN A 410 1.39 -7.28 9.36
CA GLN A 410 1.57 -8.70 9.04
C GLN A 410 2.74 -9.29 9.83
N GLU A 411 3.91 -8.63 9.85
CA GLU A 411 5.08 -9.11 10.58
C GLU A 411 4.82 -9.17 12.10
N LEU A 412 4.15 -8.16 12.67
CA LEU A 412 3.75 -8.18 14.08
C LEU A 412 2.79 -9.34 14.39
N ARG A 413 1.89 -9.65 13.46
CA ARG A 413 0.99 -10.80 13.60
C ARG A 413 1.76 -12.12 13.56
N ASP A 414 2.69 -12.28 12.62
CA ASP A 414 3.50 -13.50 12.52
C ASP A 414 4.32 -13.71 13.80
N GLU A 415 4.85 -12.61 14.37
CA GLU A 415 5.53 -12.60 15.68
C GLU A 415 4.56 -12.97 16.83
N ALA A 416 3.33 -12.47 16.83
CA ALA A 416 2.32 -12.80 17.84
C ALA A 416 1.84 -14.26 17.74
N ASP A 417 1.67 -14.78 16.53
CA ASP A 417 1.33 -16.19 16.27
C ASP A 417 2.47 -17.12 16.72
N TYR A 418 3.73 -16.71 16.49
CA TYR A 418 4.90 -17.41 17.00
C TYR A 418 4.95 -17.39 18.54
N ALA A 419 4.72 -16.24 19.16
CA ALA A 419 4.72 -16.07 20.60
C ALA A 419 3.61 -16.87 21.30
N ALA A 420 2.46 -17.04 20.65
CA ALA A 420 1.34 -17.81 21.20
C ALA A 420 1.52 -19.34 21.08
N THR A 421 2.40 -19.79 20.18
CA THR A 421 2.63 -21.22 19.91
C THR A 421 3.94 -21.76 20.48
N THR A 422 4.86 -20.87 20.83
CA THR A 422 6.16 -21.20 21.42
C THR A 422 6.15 -20.84 22.90
N ASP A 423 6.69 -21.70 23.76
CA ASP A 423 6.91 -21.32 25.15
C ASP A 423 7.95 -20.19 25.21
N LEU A 424 7.47 -18.97 25.44
CA LEU A 424 8.31 -17.78 25.55
C LEU A 424 9.34 -17.90 26.68
N ALA A 425 9.10 -18.76 27.68
CA ALA A 425 10.06 -19.01 28.75
C ALA A 425 11.34 -19.71 28.25
N GLU A 426 11.25 -20.48 27.15
CA GLU A 426 12.41 -21.16 26.55
C GLU A 426 13.29 -20.18 25.74
N TYR A 427 12.73 -19.06 25.29
CA TYR A 427 13.39 -18.04 24.46
C TYR A 427 13.41 -16.68 25.15
N ALA A 428 14.38 -16.45 26.04
CA ALA A 428 14.70 -15.12 26.63
C ALA A 428 13.47 -14.19 26.73
N GLY A 429 12.35 -14.70 27.27
CA GLY A 429 11.04 -14.05 27.13
C GLY A 429 11.01 -12.65 27.73
N ASP A 430 11.93 -12.40 28.67
CA ASP A 430 12.15 -11.11 29.32
C ASP A 430 12.85 -10.08 28.42
N GLU A 431 13.44 -10.48 27.28
CA GLU A 431 14.11 -9.60 26.31
C GLU A 431 13.20 -9.15 25.14
N ILE A 432 12.03 -9.77 24.99
CA ILE A 432 11.09 -9.44 23.90
C ILE A 432 10.68 -7.97 24.00
N GLY A 433 10.87 -7.22 22.92
CA GLY A 433 10.57 -5.78 22.85
C GLY A 433 11.68 -4.87 23.38
N ILE A 434 12.80 -5.41 23.85
CA ILE A 434 13.94 -4.67 24.38
C ILE A 434 15.08 -4.68 23.37
N SER A 435 15.28 -3.56 22.67
CA SER A 435 16.36 -3.38 21.68
C SER A 435 16.38 -4.46 20.58
N ASP A 436 15.20 -4.99 20.25
CA ASP A 436 14.96 -5.98 19.21
C ASP A 436 14.08 -5.41 18.09
N ASP A 437 13.92 -6.17 17.01
CA ASP A 437 13.16 -5.73 15.84
C ASP A 437 11.65 -5.56 16.17
N ILE A 438 11.12 -6.30 17.16
CA ILE A 438 9.71 -6.24 17.61
C ILE A 438 9.45 -4.88 18.28
N GLY A 439 10.30 -4.47 19.21
CA GLY A 439 10.21 -3.18 19.89
C GLY A 439 10.31 -2.01 18.90
N ASP A 440 11.30 -2.06 18.00
CA ASP A 440 11.47 -1.04 16.96
C ASP A 440 10.24 -0.98 16.02
N ARG A 441 9.63 -2.12 15.71
CA ARG A 441 8.42 -2.20 14.88
C ARG A 441 7.22 -1.58 15.57
N ILE A 442 6.99 -1.87 16.85
CA ILE A 442 5.86 -1.30 17.61
C ILE A 442 5.94 0.24 17.63
N GLU A 443 7.13 0.81 17.81
CA GLU A 443 7.34 2.27 17.73
C GLU A 443 7.11 2.84 16.33
N ARG A 444 7.62 2.16 15.30
CA ARG A 444 7.37 2.54 13.90
C ARG A 444 5.88 2.50 13.57
N MET A 445 5.18 1.43 13.95
CA MET A 445 3.75 1.27 13.72
C MET A 445 2.92 2.33 14.46
N ALA A 446 3.23 2.60 15.73
CA ALA A 446 2.57 3.64 16.52
C ALA A 446 2.64 5.00 15.80
N THR A 447 3.83 5.36 15.31
CA THR A 447 4.08 6.61 14.58
C THR A 447 3.43 6.60 13.20
N ALA A 448 3.59 5.51 12.44
CA ALA A 448 3.05 5.37 11.09
C ALA A 448 1.52 5.49 11.07
N ARG A 449 0.84 4.86 12.03
CA ARG A 449 -0.61 4.94 12.17
C ARG A 449 -1.12 6.36 12.40
N GLU A 450 -0.49 7.12 13.31
CA GLU A 450 -0.88 8.52 13.55
C GLU A 450 -0.53 9.43 12.38
N ASN A 451 0.60 9.20 11.71
CA ASN A 451 0.95 9.93 10.49
C ASN A 451 -0.09 9.68 9.39
N LEU A 452 -0.48 8.43 9.16
CA LEU A 452 -1.54 8.07 8.20
C LEU A 452 -2.86 8.73 8.57
N ARG A 453 -3.31 8.61 9.84
CA ARG A 453 -4.52 9.27 10.32
C ARG A 453 -4.47 10.79 10.10
N GLY A 454 -3.37 11.42 10.48
CA GLY A 454 -3.18 12.86 10.34
C GLY A 454 -3.22 13.31 8.87
N GLN A 455 -2.54 12.59 7.98
CA GLN A 455 -2.59 12.84 6.54
C GLN A 455 -4.00 12.67 5.98
N VAL A 456 -4.69 11.58 6.35
CA VAL A 456 -6.05 11.28 5.89
C VAL A 456 -7.07 12.31 6.39
N LEU A 457 -6.92 12.85 7.59
CA LEU A 457 -7.88 13.81 8.16
C LEU A 457 -7.60 15.25 7.74
N HIS A 458 -6.33 15.65 7.62
CA HIS A 458 -5.97 17.06 7.54
C HIS A 458 -5.32 17.48 6.22
N SER A 459 -4.72 16.55 5.46
CA SER A 459 -4.06 16.95 4.22
C SER A 459 -5.07 17.29 3.12
N PRO A 460 -4.90 18.41 2.38
CA PRO A 460 -5.65 18.67 1.16
C PRO A 460 -5.31 17.66 0.05
N GLY A 461 -6.19 17.54 -0.94
CA GLY A 461 -6.03 16.63 -2.09
C GLY A 461 -6.73 15.28 -1.95
N LEU A 462 -7.37 15.00 -0.80
CA LEU A 462 -8.25 13.84 -0.62
C LEU A 462 -9.72 14.23 -0.68
N HIS A 463 -10.49 13.44 -1.44
CA HIS A 463 -11.94 13.54 -1.49
C HIS A 463 -12.57 12.89 -0.23
N ALA A 464 -13.75 13.35 0.20
CA ALA A 464 -14.41 12.85 1.42
C ALA A 464 -14.61 11.33 1.43
N LEU A 465 -14.99 10.78 0.27
CA LEU A 465 -15.13 9.33 0.06
C LEU A 465 -13.82 8.57 0.31
N GLU A 466 -12.68 9.14 -0.11
CA GLU A 466 -11.36 8.54 0.11
C GLU A 466 -10.97 8.59 1.58
N ARG A 467 -11.28 9.69 2.27
CA ARG A 467 -11.00 9.79 3.71
C ARG A 467 -11.73 8.69 4.48
N ALA A 468 -13.01 8.45 4.16
CA ALA A 468 -13.78 7.37 4.75
C ALA A 468 -13.15 5.99 4.43
N GLN A 469 -12.80 5.73 3.17
CA GLN A 469 -12.17 4.46 2.76
C GLN A 469 -10.82 4.23 3.46
N LEU A 470 -9.96 5.24 3.50
CA LEU A 470 -8.62 5.15 4.06
C LEU A 470 -8.68 4.98 5.59
N MET A 471 -9.55 5.71 6.29
CA MET A 471 -9.78 5.50 7.73
C MET A 471 -10.31 4.09 8.03
N ALA A 472 -11.27 3.60 7.23
CA ALA A 472 -11.77 2.25 7.38
C ALA A 472 -10.70 1.19 7.08
N THR A 473 -9.78 1.48 6.15
CA THR A 473 -8.66 0.58 5.82
C THR A 473 -7.66 0.50 6.98
N ILE A 474 -7.36 1.62 7.67
CA ILE A 474 -6.55 1.59 8.90
C ILE A 474 -7.23 0.71 9.96
N ALA A 475 -8.53 0.89 10.17
CA ALA A 475 -9.30 0.09 11.12
C ALA A 475 -9.32 -1.41 10.77
N ASP A 476 -9.44 -1.76 9.48
CA ASP A 476 -9.41 -3.14 9.03
C ASP A 476 -8.04 -3.81 9.24
N ILE A 477 -6.94 -3.06 9.07
CA ILE A 477 -5.58 -3.54 9.39
C ILE A 477 -5.46 -3.76 10.91
N ASP A 478 -5.85 -2.77 11.71
CA ASP A 478 -5.76 -2.81 13.18
C ASP A 478 -6.58 -3.97 13.80
N ASN A 479 -7.70 -4.34 13.18
CA ASN A 479 -8.59 -5.40 13.66
C ASN A 479 -8.35 -6.75 12.98
N GLY A 480 -7.40 -6.83 12.03
CA GLY A 480 -7.02 -8.09 11.39
C GLY A 480 -7.95 -8.58 10.28
N ARG A 481 -8.85 -7.72 9.76
CA ARG A 481 -9.58 -8.00 8.51
C ARG A 481 -8.67 -7.96 7.31
N ILE A 482 -7.66 -7.06 7.34
CA ILE A 482 -6.56 -7.00 6.38
C ILE A 482 -5.31 -7.52 7.10
N THR A 483 -4.82 -8.66 6.65
CA THR A 483 -3.73 -9.40 7.30
C THR A 483 -2.42 -9.33 6.53
N SER A 484 -2.44 -8.74 5.34
CA SER A 484 -1.27 -8.57 4.48
C SER A 484 -1.48 -7.44 3.50
N GLU A 485 -0.37 -6.95 2.92
CA GLU A 485 -0.41 -5.95 1.85
C GLU A 485 -1.29 -6.39 0.66
N GLN A 486 -1.33 -7.69 0.36
CA GLN A 486 -2.11 -8.24 -0.75
C GLN A 486 -3.62 -8.17 -0.54
N GLN A 487 -4.05 -8.00 0.72
CA GLN A 487 -5.46 -7.87 1.09
C GLN A 487 -5.91 -6.41 1.20
N LEU A 488 -5.01 -5.45 0.98
CA LEU A 488 -5.42 -4.04 0.85
C LEU A 488 -6.48 -3.90 -0.26
N PRO A 489 -7.46 -2.99 -0.09
CA PRO A 489 -8.41 -2.67 -1.14
C PRO A 489 -7.69 -2.39 -2.45
N GLU A 490 -8.09 -3.06 -3.53
CA GLU A 490 -7.38 -2.94 -4.81
C GLU A 490 -7.32 -1.48 -5.29
N LEU A 491 -8.36 -0.70 -4.96
CA LEU A 491 -8.52 0.72 -5.24
C LEU A 491 -8.60 1.48 -3.91
N LEU A 492 -7.47 2.02 -3.45
CA LEU A 492 -7.43 2.91 -2.27
C LEU A 492 -7.90 4.33 -2.61
N LEU A 493 -7.70 4.77 -3.86
CA LEU A 493 -7.85 6.14 -4.32
C LEU A 493 -8.76 6.20 -5.55
N ILE A 494 -9.70 7.14 -5.60
CA ILE A 494 -10.77 7.20 -6.64
C ILE A 494 -10.45 8.11 -7.82
N ASP A 495 -9.23 8.63 -7.91
CA ASP A 495 -8.82 9.40 -9.09
C ASP A 495 -8.68 8.50 -10.32
N GLU A 496 -8.73 9.12 -11.51
CA GLU A 496 -8.75 8.38 -12.76
C GLU A 496 -7.41 7.68 -13.06
N ARG A 497 -6.28 8.17 -12.52
CA ARG A 497 -4.98 7.51 -12.68
C ARG A 497 -4.92 6.23 -11.86
N SER A 498 -5.32 6.27 -10.59
CA SER A 498 -5.39 5.08 -9.73
C SER A 498 -6.38 4.05 -10.27
N LYS A 499 -7.56 4.48 -10.77
CA LYS A 499 -8.51 3.59 -11.44
C LYS A 499 -7.93 2.94 -12.70
N ALA A 500 -7.27 3.72 -13.55
CA ALA A 500 -6.63 3.20 -14.76
C ALA A 500 -5.52 2.20 -14.42
N ALA A 501 -4.73 2.45 -13.38
CA ALA A 501 -3.68 1.54 -12.92
C ALA A 501 -4.24 0.20 -12.38
N VAL A 502 -5.36 0.23 -11.64
CA VAL A 502 -6.07 -0.99 -11.22
C VAL A 502 -6.58 -1.76 -12.43
N ASP A 503 -7.22 -1.07 -13.37
CA ASP A 503 -7.77 -1.66 -14.58
C ASP A 503 -6.69 -2.27 -15.49
N GLU A 504 -5.53 -1.62 -15.57
CA GLU A 504 -4.34 -2.15 -16.23
C GLU A 504 -3.83 -3.41 -15.52
N ARG A 505 -3.73 -3.41 -14.18
CA ARG A 505 -3.36 -4.63 -13.41
C ARG A 505 -4.31 -5.79 -13.69
N ARG A 506 -5.63 -5.55 -13.74
CA ARG A 506 -6.64 -6.57 -14.10
C ARG A 506 -6.42 -7.11 -15.50
N THR A 507 -6.01 -6.26 -16.44
CA THR A 507 -5.71 -6.64 -17.82
C THR A 507 -4.38 -7.40 -17.94
N LEU A 508 -3.39 -7.06 -17.10
CA LEU A 508 -2.09 -7.72 -17.04
C LEU A 508 -2.16 -9.13 -16.44
N ALA A 509 -3.07 -9.39 -15.51
CA ALA A 509 -3.20 -10.69 -14.86
C ALA A 509 -3.41 -11.87 -15.85
N PRO A 510 -4.41 -11.87 -16.75
CA PRO A 510 -4.57 -12.93 -17.74
C PRO A 510 -3.42 -12.97 -18.75
N ALA A 511 -2.78 -11.84 -19.05
CA ALA A 511 -1.59 -11.79 -19.91
C ALA A 511 -0.38 -12.51 -19.28
N ARG A 512 -0.15 -12.30 -17.98
CA ARG A 512 0.88 -13.02 -17.21
C ARG A 512 0.57 -14.51 -17.12
N GLN A 513 -0.68 -14.87 -16.81
CA GLN A 513 -1.11 -16.27 -16.78
C GLN A 513 -0.86 -16.98 -18.13
N LEU A 514 -1.20 -16.34 -19.26
CA LEU A 514 -0.93 -16.88 -20.58
C LEU A 514 0.58 -17.10 -20.80
N ALA A 515 1.41 -16.13 -20.41
CA ALA A 515 2.85 -16.22 -20.53
C ALA A 515 3.44 -17.34 -19.66
N ASP A 516 3.03 -17.43 -18.39
CA ASP A 516 3.53 -18.42 -17.43
C ASP A 516 3.16 -19.84 -17.86
N THR A 517 1.89 -20.10 -18.19
CA THR A 517 1.45 -21.40 -18.73
C THR A 517 2.17 -21.75 -20.03
N THR A 518 2.48 -20.75 -20.88
CA THR A 518 3.25 -21.00 -22.11
C THR A 518 4.70 -21.37 -21.81
N ARG A 519 5.37 -20.69 -20.86
CA ARG A 519 6.74 -21.02 -20.45
C ARG A 519 6.81 -22.43 -19.86
N GLU A 520 5.85 -22.78 -19.01
CA GLU A 520 5.73 -24.13 -18.42
C GLU A 520 5.55 -25.19 -19.51
N THR A 521 4.57 -25.02 -20.41
CA THR A 521 4.29 -25.98 -21.49
C THR A 521 5.48 -26.13 -22.44
N LEU A 522 6.16 -25.03 -22.79
CA LEU A 522 7.36 -25.08 -23.64
C LEU A 522 8.52 -25.79 -22.94
N THR A 523 8.73 -25.52 -21.65
CA THR A 523 9.77 -26.17 -20.86
C THR A 523 9.50 -27.68 -20.76
N GLU A 524 8.25 -28.08 -20.55
CA GLU A 524 7.83 -29.48 -20.51
C GLU A 524 8.03 -30.18 -21.86
N LEU A 525 7.62 -29.56 -22.98
CA LEU A 525 7.81 -30.11 -24.33
C LEU A 525 9.29 -30.31 -24.66
N VAL A 526 10.14 -29.34 -24.33
CA VAL A 526 11.59 -29.44 -24.53
C VAL A 526 12.21 -30.50 -23.62
N GLY A 527 11.74 -30.61 -22.36
CA GLY A 527 12.24 -31.60 -21.40
C GLY A 527 11.88 -33.04 -21.78
N LYS A 528 10.64 -33.29 -22.22
CA LYS A 528 10.16 -34.62 -22.63
C LYS A 528 10.81 -35.13 -23.92
N ALA A 529 11.36 -34.23 -24.73
CA ALA A 529 12.05 -34.57 -25.97
C ALA A 529 13.38 -35.31 -25.77
N GLY A 530 13.82 -35.54 -24.52
CA GLY A 530 15.05 -36.28 -24.23
C GLY A 530 16.31 -35.57 -24.75
N ILE A 531 16.21 -34.26 -25.00
CA ILE A 531 17.35 -33.44 -25.40
C ILE A 531 18.28 -33.40 -24.19
N ASP A 532 19.54 -33.81 -24.36
CA ASP A 532 20.62 -33.60 -23.39
C ASP A 532 21.48 -32.42 -23.86
N PRO A 533 20.96 -31.17 -23.79
CA PRO A 533 21.72 -30.03 -24.23
C PRO A 533 22.85 -29.79 -23.22
N GLY A 534 24.08 -29.64 -23.72
CA GLY A 534 25.16 -29.10 -22.89
C GLY A 534 24.72 -27.78 -22.22
N HIS A 535 25.24 -27.47 -21.04
CA HIS A 535 24.77 -26.38 -20.17
C HIS A 535 24.48 -25.03 -20.88
N ARG A 536 25.32 -24.64 -21.85
CA ARG A 536 25.13 -23.42 -22.66
C ARG A 536 23.90 -23.46 -23.56
N ALA A 537 23.59 -24.61 -24.17
CA ALA A 537 22.42 -24.79 -25.01
C ALA A 537 21.13 -24.81 -24.16
N ALA A 538 21.18 -25.42 -22.97
CA ALA A 538 20.06 -25.40 -22.01
C ALA A 538 19.72 -23.95 -21.59
N ALA A 539 20.74 -23.17 -21.23
CA ALA A 539 20.57 -21.76 -20.86
C ALA A 539 20.02 -20.90 -22.02
N ALA A 540 20.49 -21.13 -23.25
CA ALA A 540 19.99 -20.43 -24.43
C ALA A 540 18.51 -20.75 -24.71
N ILE A 541 18.11 -22.02 -24.61
CA ILE A 541 16.70 -22.41 -24.78
C ILE A 541 15.83 -21.76 -23.70
N LYS A 542 16.24 -21.85 -22.43
CA LYS A 542 15.51 -21.22 -21.31
C LYS A 542 15.33 -19.72 -21.53
N GLY A 543 16.41 -19.01 -21.86
CA GLY A 543 16.35 -17.57 -22.13
C GLY A 543 15.44 -17.21 -23.32
N SER A 544 15.42 -18.03 -24.38
CA SER A 544 14.49 -17.84 -25.51
C SER A 544 13.03 -18.15 -25.14
N VAL A 545 12.78 -19.14 -24.29
CA VAL A 545 11.42 -19.44 -23.76
C VAL A 545 10.93 -18.28 -22.89
N ASP A 546 11.77 -17.77 -22.00
CA ASP A 546 11.47 -16.61 -21.15
C ASP A 546 11.11 -15.39 -22.01
N ALA A 547 11.92 -15.10 -23.04
CA ALA A 547 11.70 -14.00 -23.97
C ALA A 547 10.39 -14.14 -24.79
N ILE A 548 10.04 -15.36 -25.20
CA ILE A 548 8.74 -15.63 -25.86
C ILE A 548 7.58 -15.32 -24.91
N GLY A 549 7.65 -15.80 -23.67
CA GLY A 549 6.64 -15.49 -22.65
C GLY A 549 6.50 -13.99 -22.43
N ASP A 550 7.59 -13.24 -22.41
CA ASP A 550 7.57 -11.78 -22.26
C ASP A 550 6.89 -11.08 -23.44
N SER A 551 7.16 -11.50 -24.67
CA SER A 551 6.46 -10.95 -25.85
C SER A 551 4.97 -11.32 -25.86
N LEU A 552 4.62 -12.54 -25.46
CA LEU A 552 3.22 -12.95 -25.37
C LEU A 552 2.48 -12.14 -24.32
N SER A 553 3.09 -11.90 -23.15
CA SER A 553 2.53 -11.03 -22.11
C SER A 553 2.34 -9.59 -22.63
N ALA A 554 3.35 -9.02 -23.29
CA ALA A 554 3.29 -7.66 -23.82
C ALA A 554 2.21 -7.49 -24.91
N VAL A 555 2.08 -8.46 -25.81
CA VAL A 555 0.99 -8.47 -26.81
C VAL A 555 -0.36 -8.64 -26.13
N ALA A 556 -0.48 -9.58 -25.19
CA ALA A 556 -1.73 -9.86 -24.48
C ALA A 556 -2.21 -8.70 -23.60
N SER A 557 -1.29 -7.87 -23.10
CA SER A 557 -1.62 -6.63 -22.38
C SER A 557 -1.87 -5.42 -23.29
N GLY A 558 -1.91 -5.62 -24.62
CA GLY A 558 -2.27 -4.59 -25.60
C GLY A 558 -1.10 -3.82 -26.20
N ALA A 559 0.16 -4.17 -25.87
CA ALA A 559 1.36 -3.52 -26.37
C ALA A 559 1.37 -1.99 -26.17
N THR A 560 0.91 -1.54 -25.00
CA THR A 560 0.73 -0.11 -24.66
C THR A 560 2.03 0.69 -24.66
N THR A 561 3.16 0.06 -24.31
CA THR A 561 4.46 0.77 -24.17
C THR A 561 5.13 1.11 -25.51
N PHE A 562 5.27 0.14 -26.42
CA PHE A 562 6.03 0.31 -27.67
C PHE A 562 5.18 0.17 -28.93
N GLY A 563 3.89 -0.13 -28.77
CA GLY A 563 2.96 -0.38 -29.87
C GLY A 563 3.05 -1.78 -30.45
N ILE A 564 1.95 -2.19 -31.10
CA ILE A 564 1.79 -3.56 -31.62
C ILE A 564 2.81 -3.93 -32.70
N ASP A 565 3.28 -2.97 -33.49
CA ASP A 565 4.25 -3.21 -34.56
C ASP A 565 5.67 -3.47 -34.02
N HIS A 566 6.01 -2.86 -32.87
CA HIS A 566 7.24 -3.19 -32.17
C HIS A 566 7.17 -4.62 -31.64
N GLU A 567 6.11 -4.96 -30.91
CA GLU A 567 5.95 -6.28 -30.30
C GLU A 567 5.86 -7.42 -31.33
N ARG A 568 5.24 -7.17 -32.49
CA ARG A 568 5.22 -8.14 -33.59
C ARG A 568 6.60 -8.46 -34.15
N ARG A 569 7.45 -7.44 -34.30
CA ARG A 569 8.84 -7.61 -34.75
C ARG A 569 9.65 -8.39 -33.70
N GLN A 570 9.55 -7.99 -32.43
CA GLN A 570 10.18 -8.68 -31.30
C GLN A 570 9.76 -10.15 -31.20
N PHE A 571 8.46 -10.43 -31.30
CA PHE A 571 7.95 -11.81 -31.27
C PHE A 571 8.52 -12.66 -32.41
N THR A 572 8.57 -12.12 -33.63
CA THR A 572 9.12 -12.83 -34.80
C THR A 572 10.61 -13.15 -34.61
N GLU A 573 11.38 -12.19 -34.10
CA GLU A 573 12.80 -12.34 -33.81
C GLU A 573 13.04 -13.40 -32.71
N ARG A 574 12.33 -13.30 -31.58
CA ARG A 574 12.45 -14.23 -30.45
C ARG A 574 12.04 -15.66 -30.84
N ARG A 575 11.03 -15.80 -31.71
CA ARG A 575 10.65 -17.11 -32.28
C ARG A 575 11.77 -17.70 -33.13
N ALA A 576 12.43 -16.89 -33.94
CA ALA A 576 13.59 -17.34 -34.73
C ALA A 576 14.78 -17.73 -33.84
N GLN A 577 15.04 -16.97 -32.76
CA GLN A 577 16.07 -17.29 -31.77
C GLN A 577 15.81 -18.63 -31.08
N LEU A 578 14.57 -18.90 -30.64
CA LEU A 578 14.20 -20.19 -30.05
C LEU A 578 14.39 -21.34 -31.04
N SER A 579 13.95 -21.16 -32.29
CA SER A 579 14.16 -22.17 -33.35
C SER A 579 15.65 -22.46 -33.58
N GLN A 580 16.49 -21.43 -33.53
CA GLN A 580 17.94 -21.58 -33.65
C GLN A 580 18.54 -22.31 -32.44
N ALA A 581 18.09 -21.97 -31.23
CA ALA A 581 18.54 -22.63 -29.99
C ALA A 581 18.19 -24.13 -29.99
N LEU A 582 16.96 -24.49 -30.38
CA LEU A 582 16.53 -25.88 -30.53
C LEU A 582 17.34 -26.63 -31.60
N THR A 583 17.68 -25.95 -32.70
CA THR A 583 18.51 -26.56 -33.76
C THR A 583 19.94 -26.84 -33.27
N ARG A 584 20.55 -25.91 -32.52
CA ARG A 584 21.88 -26.11 -31.93
C ARG A 584 21.90 -27.22 -30.88
N ALA A 585 20.78 -27.42 -30.19
CA ALA A 585 20.60 -28.53 -29.25
C ALA A 585 20.23 -29.85 -29.92
N ALA A 586 20.22 -29.92 -31.27
CA ALA A 586 19.86 -31.11 -32.04
C ALA A 586 18.46 -31.67 -31.70
N ALA A 587 17.50 -30.79 -31.35
CA ALA A 587 16.12 -31.19 -31.10
C ALA A 587 15.50 -31.90 -32.32
N ASP A 588 14.63 -32.87 -32.07
CA ASP A 588 13.90 -33.59 -33.11
C ASP A 588 13.05 -32.63 -33.98
N PRO A 589 12.98 -32.83 -35.32
CA PRO A 589 12.04 -32.12 -36.19
C PRO A 589 10.58 -32.05 -35.69
N GLU A 590 10.07 -33.13 -35.11
CA GLU A 590 8.72 -33.20 -34.54
C GLU A 590 8.56 -32.25 -33.36
N VAL A 591 9.52 -32.25 -32.42
CA VAL A 591 9.53 -31.35 -31.26
C VAL A 591 9.61 -29.89 -31.69
N LYS A 592 10.44 -29.57 -32.70
CA LYS A 592 10.50 -28.23 -33.30
C LYS A 592 9.15 -27.81 -33.91
N ALA A 593 8.46 -28.74 -34.58
CA ALA A 593 7.13 -28.48 -35.14
C ALA A 593 6.08 -28.24 -34.05
N GLN A 594 6.07 -29.06 -32.99
CA GLN A 594 5.17 -28.91 -31.84
C GLN A 594 5.40 -27.58 -31.10
N VAL A 595 6.66 -27.22 -30.83
CA VAL A 595 7.01 -25.93 -30.21
C VAL A 595 6.53 -24.77 -31.07
N ARG A 596 6.76 -24.82 -32.38
CA ARG A 596 6.30 -23.77 -33.30
C ARG A 596 4.78 -23.65 -33.31
N GLN A 597 4.07 -24.78 -33.38
CA GLN A 597 2.60 -24.79 -33.36
C GLN A 597 2.07 -24.18 -32.06
N LEU A 598 2.61 -24.56 -30.91
CA LEU A 598 2.23 -24.01 -29.61
C LEU A 598 2.46 -22.49 -29.57
N ILE A 599 3.62 -22.00 -30.03
CA ILE A 599 3.91 -20.56 -30.05
C ILE A 599 2.94 -19.80 -30.96
N ASP A 600 2.61 -20.36 -32.13
CA ASP A 600 1.68 -19.73 -33.06
C ASP A 600 0.25 -19.72 -32.49
N ASP A 601 -0.17 -20.78 -31.79
CA ASP A 601 -1.46 -20.85 -31.11
C ASP A 601 -1.54 -19.84 -29.95
N ARG A 602 -0.51 -19.79 -29.09
CA ARG A 602 -0.42 -18.83 -27.98
C ARG A 602 -0.28 -17.39 -28.46
N GLY A 603 0.37 -17.16 -29.60
CA GLY A 603 0.42 -15.86 -30.25
C GLY A 603 -0.97 -15.37 -30.68
N ARG A 604 -1.84 -16.27 -31.15
CA ARG A 604 -3.25 -15.95 -31.45
C ARG A 604 -4.04 -15.67 -30.17
N ASP A 605 -3.83 -16.44 -29.11
CA ASP A 605 -4.43 -16.19 -27.78
C ASP A 605 -4.05 -14.80 -27.26
N ALA A 606 -2.77 -14.45 -27.31
CA ALA A 606 -2.27 -13.14 -26.92
C ALA A 606 -2.93 -12.02 -27.75
N GLY A 607 -3.05 -12.20 -29.07
CA GLY A 607 -3.76 -11.23 -29.92
C GLY A 607 -5.25 -11.06 -29.56
N ARG A 608 -5.93 -12.13 -29.13
CA ARG A 608 -7.33 -12.08 -28.67
C ARG A 608 -7.50 -11.29 -27.37
N LEU A 609 -6.57 -11.44 -26.43
CA LEU A 609 -6.56 -10.68 -25.17
C LEU A 609 -6.10 -9.23 -25.37
N GLY A 610 -5.08 -9.01 -26.21
CA GLY A 610 -4.46 -7.72 -26.42
C GLY A 610 -5.35 -6.68 -27.10
N ARG A 611 -6.27 -7.11 -27.96
CA ARG A 611 -7.13 -6.16 -28.70
C ARG A 611 -8.13 -5.43 -27.79
N PRO A 612 -8.89 -6.10 -26.90
CA PRO A 612 -9.64 -5.45 -25.84
C PRO A 612 -8.77 -4.59 -24.93
N ALA A 613 -7.60 -5.08 -24.51
CA ALA A 613 -6.67 -4.36 -23.64
C ALA A 613 -6.24 -3.00 -24.23
N ALA A 614 -5.77 -3.00 -25.48
CA ALA A 614 -5.36 -1.79 -26.19
C ALA A 614 -6.53 -0.82 -26.40
N THR A 615 -7.71 -1.34 -26.72
CA THR A 615 -8.93 -0.53 -26.87
C THR A 615 -9.30 0.15 -25.55
N ARG A 616 -9.21 -0.59 -24.45
CA ARG A 616 -9.54 -0.12 -23.10
C ARG A 616 -8.55 0.95 -22.63
N HIS A 617 -7.26 0.79 -22.90
CA HIS A 617 -6.26 1.82 -22.64
C HIS A 617 -6.56 3.12 -23.41
N ALA A 618 -6.84 3.04 -24.71
CA ALA A 618 -7.23 4.22 -25.50
C ALA A 618 -8.52 4.90 -25.00
N GLN A 619 -9.46 4.13 -24.44
CA GLN A 619 -10.67 4.69 -23.84
C GLN A 619 -10.38 5.47 -22.55
N TRP A 620 -9.36 5.10 -21.78
CA TRP A 620 -8.91 5.88 -20.63
C TRP A 620 -8.36 7.25 -21.03
N ASP A 621 -7.57 7.31 -22.11
CA ASP A 621 -7.07 8.58 -22.66
C ASP A 621 -8.24 9.49 -23.07
N VAL A 622 -9.20 8.92 -23.84
CA VAL A 622 -10.41 9.64 -24.27
C VAL A 622 -11.25 10.11 -23.07
N LYS A 623 -11.34 9.30 -22.01
CA LYS A 623 -12.05 9.68 -20.77
C LYS A 623 -11.38 10.88 -20.12
N THR A 624 -10.06 10.85 -19.97
CA THR A 624 -9.26 11.93 -19.38
C THR A 624 -9.39 13.22 -20.18
N ASP A 625 -9.24 13.16 -21.51
CA ASP A 625 -9.41 14.31 -22.41
C ASP A 625 -10.81 14.93 -22.30
N ARG A 626 -11.85 14.08 -22.21
CA ARG A 626 -13.23 14.54 -22.03
C ARG A 626 -13.43 15.28 -20.71
N ILE A 627 -12.81 14.81 -19.63
CA ILE A 627 -12.87 15.49 -18.32
C ILE A 627 -12.24 16.87 -18.43
N ILE A 628 -11.02 16.95 -18.97
CA ILE A 628 -10.28 18.20 -19.18
C ILE A 628 -11.10 19.18 -20.05
N ALA A 629 -11.65 18.72 -21.16
CA ALA A 629 -12.46 19.54 -22.06
C ALA A 629 -13.73 20.07 -21.38
N ASN A 630 -14.40 19.24 -20.57
CA ASN A 630 -15.59 19.64 -19.82
C ASN A 630 -15.26 20.68 -18.75
N ARG A 631 -14.18 20.49 -17.98
CA ARG A 631 -13.68 21.47 -17.00
C ARG A 631 -13.37 22.80 -17.68
N ASN A 632 -12.56 22.79 -18.73
CA ASN A 632 -12.15 24.01 -19.43
C ASN A 632 -13.35 24.76 -20.02
N ARG A 633 -14.36 24.03 -20.53
CA ARG A 633 -15.63 24.62 -20.98
C ARG A 633 -16.40 25.27 -19.83
N GLY A 634 -16.43 24.64 -18.65
CA GLY A 634 -17.02 25.20 -17.43
C GLY A 634 -16.36 26.52 -17.01
N ILE A 635 -15.03 26.54 -16.96
CA ILE A 635 -14.23 27.76 -16.66
C ILE A 635 -14.54 28.86 -17.69
N ALA A 636 -14.52 28.54 -18.98
CA ALA A 636 -14.82 29.50 -20.05
C ALA A 636 -16.26 30.07 -19.94
N ARG A 637 -17.25 29.23 -19.60
CA ARG A 637 -18.63 29.68 -19.36
C ARG A 637 -18.72 30.60 -18.15
N ALA A 638 -18.06 30.26 -17.03
CA ALA A 638 -18.05 31.10 -15.84
C ALA A 638 -17.40 32.47 -16.12
N ALA A 639 -16.28 32.49 -16.84
CA ALA A 639 -15.62 33.72 -17.27
C ALA A 639 -16.50 34.55 -18.21
N ALA A 640 -17.21 33.92 -19.15
CA ALA A 640 -18.16 34.60 -20.04
C ALA A 640 -19.35 35.20 -19.28
N VAL A 641 -19.90 34.49 -18.28
CA VAL A 641 -20.97 35.01 -17.41
C VAL A 641 -20.47 36.19 -16.58
N ALA A 642 -19.26 36.12 -16.03
CA ALA A 642 -18.65 37.22 -15.29
C ALA A 642 -18.41 38.45 -16.18
N ALA A 643 -17.91 38.25 -17.40
CA ALA A 643 -17.71 39.33 -18.38
C ALA A 643 -19.03 39.95 -18.88
N GLY A 644 -20.08 39.13 -19.01
CA GLY A 644 -21.44 39.59 -19.34
C GLY A 644 -22.16 40.34 -18.21
N ARG A 645 -21.65 40.26 -16.97
CA ARG A 645 -22.14 40.99 -15.79
C ARG A 645 -21.33 42.26 -15.51
N ALA A 646 -20.90 42.99 -16.55
CA ALA A 646 -20.30 44.30 -16.36
C ALA A 646 -21.24 45.22 -15.53
N PRO A 647 -20.73 45.98 -14.56
CA PRO A 647 -21.56 46.86 -13.75
C PRO A 647 -22.12 47.97 -14.65
N ARG A 648 -23.44 48.18 -14.63
CA ARG A 648 -24.06 49.40 -15.17
C ARG A 648 -23.60 50.58 -14.31
N THR A 649 -22.45 51.14 -14.63
CA THR A 649 -22.00 52.42 -14.09
C THR A 649 -22.87 53.52 -14.71
N GLY A 650 -23.85 53.95 -13.93
CA GLY A 650 -24.33 55.33 -13.82
C GLY A 650 -24.57 56.11 -15.12
N ALA A 651 -25.69 55.86 -15.79
CA ALA A 651 -26.33 56.89 -16.61
C ALA A 651 -27.26 57.72 -15.71
N HIS A 652 -26.72 58.67 -14.95
CA HIS A 652 -27.45 59.88 -14.53
C HIS A 652 -26.48 61.02 -14.22
N ASN A 653 -26.82 62.19 -14.78
CA ASN A 653 -26.30 63.53 -14.51
C ASN A 653 -24.97 63.92 -15.17
N HIS A 654 -25.06 64.44 -16.40
CA HIS A 654 -24.64 65.82 -16.67
C HIS A 654 -25.41 66.39 -17.88
N ALA A 655 -26.42 67.20 -17.57
CA ALA A 655 -26.89 68.25 -18.46
C ALA A 655 -25.88 69.42 -18.43
N ALA A 656 -25.87 70.18 -19.52
CA ALA A 656 -25.13 71.42 -19.80
C ALA A 656 -23.74 71.25 -20.47
N ALA A 657 -23.72 71.32 -21.80
CA ALA A 657 -23.18 72.47 -22.53
C ALA A 657 -23.41 72.30 -24.05
N ARG A 658 -24.20 73.22 -24.61
CA ARG A 658 -24.27 73.47 -26.06
C ARG A 658 -22.92 74.01 -26.52
N GLY A 659 -22.40 73.46 -27.62
CA GLY A 659 -21.31 74.01 -28.43
C GLY A 659 -21.50 73.51 -29.86
N GLU A 660 -21.72 74.44 -30.76
CA GLU A 660 -22.07 74.30 -32.17
C GLU A 660 -20.91 73.86 -33.08
N GLN A 661 -21.29 73.39 -34.29
CA GLN A 661 -20.50 73.39 -35.54
C GLN A 661 -19.31 72.40 -35.60
N THR A 662 -18.97 71.68 -36.68
CA THR A 662 -19.21 71.84 -38.12
C THR A 662 -18.86 70.52 -38.84
N ALA A 663 -19.32 70.40 -40.09
CA ALA A 663 -19.09 69.29 -41.02
C ALA A 663 -17.64 69.10 -41.52
N GLY A 664 -17.36 67.93 -42.10
CA GLY A 664 -16.27 67.69 -43.07
C GLY A 664 -15.57 66.33 -42.90
N GLN A 665 -15.87 65.31 -43.71
CA GLN A 665 -15.22 64.94 -44.99
C GLN A 665 -13.79 64.35 -44.90
N THR A 666 -13.68 63.09 -45.35
CA THR A 666 -12.63 62.47 -46.21
C THR A 666 -11.16 62.28 -45.76
N GLY A 667 -10.62 61.09 -46.10
CA GLY A 667 -9.18 60.79 -46.30
C GLY A 667 -8.66 59.68 -45.36
N ALA A 668 -8.58 58.40 -45.75
CA ALA A 668 -7.66 57.73 -46.68
C ALA A 668 -6.19 57.61 -46.20
N GLN A 669 -5.66 56.37 -46.32
CA GLN A 669 -4.24 55.93 -46.34
C GLN A 669 -3.52 55.86 -44.98
N ARG A 670 -2.73 54.85 -44.58
CA ARG A 670 -1.85 53.82 -45.20
C ARG A 670 -1.72 52.65 -44.18
N ALA A 671 -1.91 51.37 -44.52
CA ALA A 671 -0.96 50.40 -45.12
C ALA A 671 0.35 50.15 -44.32
N MET A 672 0.53 48.95 -43.73
CA MET A 672 1.48 47.91 -44.20
C MET A 672 1.66 46.70 -43.24
N VAL A 673 1.62 45.48 -43.84
CA VAL A 673 2.54 44.31 -43.65
C VAL A 673 2.51 43.60 -42.26
N SER A 674 2.43 42.28 -42.09
CA SER A 674 2.44 41.09 -42.96
C SER A 674 1.94 39.84 -42.21
N ALA A 675 1.41 38.87 -42.97
CA ALA A 675 1.64 37.42 -42.97
C ALA A 675 1.82 36.68 -41.62
N GLY A 676 1.21 35.52 -41.36
CA GLY A 676 0.45 34.61 -42.20
C GLY A 676 0.58 33.20 -41.62
N ARG A 677 -0.51 32.43 -41.55
CA ARG A 677 -0.45 30.97 -41.47
C ARG A 677 -1.59 30.37 -42.27
N ARG A 678 -1.20 29.68 -43.34
CA ARG A 678 -2.05 29.03 -44.32
C ARG A 678 -2.73 27.80 -43.70
N GLN A 679 -4.05 27.75 -43.79
CA GLN A 679 -4.79 26.53 -44.09
C GLN A 679 -4.88 26.38 -45.61
N LEU A 680 -4.83 25.15 -46.12
CA LEU A 680 -5.48 24.65 -47.35
C LEU A 680 -5.29 23.10 -47.33
N HIS A 681 -6.35 22.33 -47.08
CA HIS A 681 -7.33 21.76 -48.06
C HIS A 681 -6.79 20.46 -48.70
N SER A 682 -7.33 19.28 -48.39
CA SER A 682 -8.55 18.59 -48.90
C SER A 682 -8.41 18.02 -50.33
N GLU A 683 -8.54 16.68 -50.41
CA GLU A 683 -9.06 15.76 -51.45
C GLU A 683 -8.99 16.08 -52.95
N GLU A 684 -8.48 15.10 -53.75
CA GLU A 684 -9.15 14.34 -54.85
C GLU A 684 -8.07 13.70 -55.77
N VAL A 685 -7.97 12.36 -55.88
CA VAL A 685 -8.58 11.42 -56.86
C VAL A 685 -7.72 11.15 -58.13
N GLU A 686 -7.70 9.86 -58.52
CA GLU A 686 -7.32 9.22 -59.81
C GLU A 686 -5.84 8.91 -60.15
N ARG A 687 -5.42 7.65 -59.93
CA ARG A 687 -5.44 6.55 -60.93
C ARG A 687 -4.99 5.22 -60.33
#